data_AF-A0A3P8UVX9-F1
#
_entry.id   AF-A0A3P8UVX9-F1
#
_cell.length_a   1.000
_cell.length_b   1.000
_cell.length_c   1.000
_cell.angle_alpha   90.00
_cell.angle_beta   90.00
_cell.angle_gamma   90.00
#
_symmetry.space_group_name_H-M   'P 1'
#
loop_
_entity.id
_entity.type
_entity.pdbx_description
1 polymer ?
#
loop_
_entity_poly.entity_id
_entity_poly.type
_entity_poly.pdbx_seq_one_letter_code
_entity_poly.pdbx_strand_id
1 'polypeptide(L)'
;LKLAIIGQSLFGQEVYTNLRKQGHKVVGVFTVPDKDGKADPLATVAEKDGTPVFKFPRWRVKGKPIPEVVEAYKAVGAELNVMPFCSQFIPMNVIDNPKHGSIIYHPSILPLHRGASAINWTLIEGDKKAGFTIFWADDGLDTGPILLQRECAVEPNDTVDTLYNRFLFPEGIKAMVESVQLIADGKAPRIPQTEEGASYEGIQKKSNAKVDLAQSAEAIHNWIRGHDKVPGAWTVIGDKTVTLYGSSMLGGSVPDGQPLEIDGASQPGQVTKNGLVLYGTDGKALLVKSLQFEDGKMIPASKYFDSGESSTVELTDEEKKMAEEIRSIWKGILSNVPAVQDTTDFFKSGAASMDVVRLVEEVKQKCAGVQLQNEDVYMASTFQDFIQMFVRRFRGEDQEEELVIDYATKDVNNMTVKMPYQCFINGQFEDAENGKAYDTINPTDGSVICKVSYASVGDVDRAVAAAKEAYENGPWGKMNPRDRGSLLYKVADLMEEHQEELATIESMDSGAVYTLALKTHVGMSIQTFRYFAGWCDKIQGKTIPINQARPNRNLTFTKKEPLGVCAIVIPWNYPLMMLAWKSAACLAAGNTLVLKPAQVTPLTALKFAELSVKAGIPKGVINILPGSGGMVGQRLSDHPDVRKLGFTGSTPIGKQIMKSCALSNLKKVSLELGGKSPLIIFSDCDLDKAVRMGMSSVYFNKGENCIAAGRLFVEESIHDEYISRVVEEIKKMKIGDPLDRSTDHGPQNHKAHLDKLLEYCDIGVKEGATLVYGGRQVDRPGFFMEPTVFTGVEDHMFMAKEESFGPVMVVSKFKDGDVDGVLKRANDTEYGLASGVFTRDINKAMYVSEQLEAGTVFVNTYNKTDVASPFGGFKQSGFGKDLGEDALMEYLKTKAVTVEY
;
A
#
# COMPACT_ATOMS: atom_id res chain seq x y z
N LEU A 1 -45.02 7.44 -17.67
CA LEU A 1 -45.40 6.33 -18.56
C LEU A 1 -45.68 5.07 -17.75
N LYS A 2 -46.62 4.23 -18.21
CA LYS A 2 -46.79 2.84 -17.76
C LYS A 2 -45.88 1.91 -18.56
N LEU A 3 -44.96 1.21 -17.92
CA LEU A 3 -43.91 0.43 -18.57
C LEU A 3 -44.12 -1.07 -18.37
N ALA A 4 -43.93 -1.87 -19.42
CA ALA A 4 -43.65 -3.29 -19.27
C ALA A 4 -42.15 -3.53 -19.45
N ILE A 5 -41.50 -4.15 -18.47
CA ILE A 5 -40.10 -4.57 -18.61
C ILE A 5 -40.08 -6.01 -19.12
N ILE A 6 -39.45 -6.24 -20.27
CA ILE A 6 -39.25 -7.59 -20.83
C ILE A 6 -37.75 -7.88 -20.82
N GLY A 7 -37.29 -8.63 -19.82
CA GLY A 7 -35.88 -8.92 -19.69
C GLY A 7 -35.55 -9.71 -18.44
N GLN A 8 -34.25 -9.83 -18.15
CA GLN A 8 -33.72 -10.65 -17.05
C GLN A 8 -32.39 -10.06 -16.55
N SER A 9 -31.74 -10.76 -15.62
CA SER A 9 -30.43 -10.44 -15.02
C SER A 9 -30.43 -9.18 -14.15
N LEU A 10 -29.28 -8.93 -13.52
CA LEU A 10 -29.02 -7.70 -12.75
C LEU A 10 -29.17 -6.44 -13.62
N PHE A 11 -28.88 -6.51 -14.92
CA PHE A 11 -29.04 -5.37 -15.83
C PHE A 11 -30.52 -4.95 -15.92
N GLY A 12 -31.42 -5.93 -16.07
CA GLY A 12 -32.86 -5.69 -16.06
C GLY A 12 -33.36 -5.12 -14.73
N GLN A 13 -32.84 -5.66 -13.61
CA GLN A 13 -33.17 -5.19 -12.25
C GLN A 13 -32.77 -3.72 -12.05
N GLU A 14 -31.57 -3.34 -12.45
CA GLU A 14 -31.08 -1.97 -12.30
C GLU A 14 -31.88 -1.00 -13.17
N VAL A 15 -32.19 -1.35 -14.43
CA VAL A 15 -33.06 -0.54 -15.28
C VAL A 15 -34.44 -0.38 -14.65
N TYR A 16 -35.07 -1.46 -14.18
CA TYR A 16 -36.34 -1.43 -13.46
C TYR A 16 -36.31 -0.48 -12.25
N THR A 17 -35.28 -0.62 -11.41
CA THR A 17 -35.13 0.15 -10.18
C THR A 17 -34.97 1.64 -10.48
N ASN A 18 -34.14 1.99 -11.47
CA ASN A 18 -33.90 3.38 -11.83
C ASN A 18 -35.12 4.04 -12.52
N LEU A 19 -35.85 3.31 -13.36
CA LEU A 19 -37.09 3.81 -13.97
C LEU A 19 -38.16 4.13 -12.92
N ARG A 20 -38.29 3.29 -11.88
CA ARG A 20 -39.20 3.58 -10.76
C ARG A 20 -38.75 4.78 -9.94
N LYS A 21 -37.45 4.92 -9.69
CA LYS A 21 -36.89 6.11 -9.01
C LYS A 21 -37.17 7.42 -9.78
N GLN A 22 -37.23 7.37 -11.11
CA GLN A 22 -37.63 8.51 -11.94
C GLN A 22 -39.14 8.74 -12.03
N GLY A 23 -39.95 7.99 -11.28
CA GLY A 23 -41.40 8.18 -11.20
C GLY A 23 -42.19 7.47 -12.30
N HIS A 24 -41.57 6.63 -13.14
CA HIS A 24 -42.30 5.79 -14.07
C HIS A 24 -43.00 4.64 -13.33
N LYS A 25 -44.20 4.26 -13.80
CA LYS A 25 -44.95 3.14 -13.24
C LYS A 25 -44.67 1.88 -14.04
N VAL A 26 -43.95 0.91 -13.47
CA VAL A 26 -43.84 -0.42 -14.09
C VAL A 26 -45.12 -1.20 -13.79
N VAL A 27 -45.82 -1.64 -14.85
CA VAL A 27 -47.13 -2.32 -14.76
C VAL A 27 -47.04 -3.83 -14.95
N GLY A 28 -45.91 -4.33 -15.45
CA GLY A 28 -45.63 -5.75 -15.55
C GLY A 28 -44.15 -6.00 -15.83
N VAL A 29 -43.63 -7.09 -15.28
CA VAL A 29 -42.28 -7.59 -15.55
C VAL A 29 -42.41 -8.98 -16.16
N PHE A 30 -41.84 -9.17 -17.35
CA PHE A 30 -41.83 -10.43 -18.07
C PHE A 30 -40.39 -10.92 -18.16
N THR A 31 -40.10 -12.04 -17.51
CA THR A 31 -38.76 -12.61 -17.38
C THR A 31 -38.81 -14.11 -17.64
N VAL A 32 -37.64 -14.74 -17.68
CA VAL A 32 -37.51 -16.18 -17.90
C VAL A 32 -38.00 -16.97 -16.67
N PRO A 33 -38.36 -18.25 -16.83
CA PRO A 33 -38.61 -19.14 -15.70
C PRO A 33 -37.41 -19.24 -14.76
N ASP A 34 -37.70 -19.52 -13.49
CA ASP A 34 -36.67 -19.73 -12.47
C ASP A 34 -35.75 -20.86 -12.89
N LYS A 35 -34.45 -20.61 -12.79
CA LYS A 35 -33.41 -21.59 -13.10
C LYS A 35 -32.86 -22.15 -11.80
N ASP A 36 -32.87 -23.48 -11.67
CA ASP A 36 -32.37 -24.19 -10.48
C ASP A 36 -33.01 -23.71 -9.16
N GLY A 37 -34.30 -23.33 -9.21
CA GLY A 37 -35.05 -22.83 -8.06
C GLY A 37 -34.71 -21.40 -7.62
N LYS A 38 -33.85 -20.69 -8.36
CA LYS A 38 -33.55 -19.27 -8.14
C LYS A 38 -34.36 -18.40 -9.08
N ALA A 39 -35.09 -17.45 -8.49
CA ALA A 39 -35.75 -16.40 -9.25
C ALA A 39 -34.72 -15.44 -9.86
N ASP A 40 -35.03 -14.95 -11.05
CA ASP A 40 -34.22 -13.91 -11.70
C ASP A 40 -34.15 -12.65 -10.80
N PRO A 41 -33.01 -11.92 -10.75
CA PRO A 41 -32.89 -10.75 -9.88
C PRO A 41 -33.93 -9.66 -10.17
N LEU A 42 -34.32 -9.47 -11.43
CA LEU A 42 -35.39 -8.55 -11.81
C LEU A 42 -36.75 -9.04 -11.29
N ALA A 43 -37.04 -10.34 -11.38
CA ALA A 43 -38.27 -10.94 -10.85
C ALA A 43 -38.38 -10.69 -9.34
N THR A 44 -37.30 -10.97 -8.62
CA THR A 44 -37.23 -10.87 -7.15
C THR A 44 -37.52 -9.46 -6.65
N VAL A 45 -36.90 -8.44 -7.28
CA VAL A 45 -37.15 -7.04 -6.90
C VAL A 45 -38.56 -6.58 -7.29
N ALA A 46 -39.04 -6.97 -8.47
CA ALA A 46 -40.38 -6.61 -8.93
C ALA A 46 -41.49 -7.21 -8.05
N GLU A 47 -41.36 -8.47 -7.63
CA GLU A 47 -42.27 -9.13 -6.69
C GLU A 47 -42.28 -8.43 -5.33
N LYS A 48 -41.08 -8.11 -4.79
CA LYS A 48 -40.93 -7.36 -3.53
C LYS A 48 -41.63 -6.00 -3.57
N ASP A 49 -41.62 -5.39 -4.74
CA ASP A 49 -42.21 -4.08 -5.00
C ASP A 49 -43.72 -4.14 -5.36
N GLY A 50 -44.32 -5.33 -5.35
CA GLY A 50 -45.73 -5.55 -5.70
C GLY A 50 -46.05 -5.36 -7.18
N THR A 51 -45.06 -5.39 -8.06
CA THR A 51 -45.26 -5.34 -9.51
C THR A 51 -45.59 -6.74 -10.03
N PRO A 52 -46.63 -6.93 -10.87
CA PRO A 52 -46.93 -8.23 -11.45
C PRO A 52 -45.75 -8.81 -12.24
N VAL A 53 -45.37 -10.04 -11.92
CA VAL A 53 -44.27 -10.77 -12.58
C VAL A 53 -44.81 -11.98 -13.33
N PHE A 54 -44.37 -12.14 -14.57
CA PHE A 54 -44.77 -13.21 -15.48
C PHE A 54 -43.54 -13.97 -15.96
N LYS A 55 -43.50 -15.27 -15.71
CA LYS A 55 -42.35 -16.15 -15.97
C LYS A 55 -42.66 -17.16 -17.09
N PHE A 56 -42.85 -16.67 -18.31
CA PHE A 56 -43.21 -17.54 -19.44
C PHE A 56 -41.96 -18.18 -20.06
N PRO A 57 -41.94 -19.50 -20.32
CA PRO A 57 -40.80 -20.16 -20.95
C PRO A 57 -40.55 -19.71 -22.39
N ARG A 58 -41.58 -19.19 -23.07
CA ARG A 58 -41.53 -18.70 -24.46
C ARG A 58 -42.79 -17.87 -24.77
N TRP A 59 -42.68 -16.95 -25.71
CA TRP A 59 -43.79 -16.12 -26.21
C TRP A 59 -44.45 -16.68 -27.48
N ARG A 60 -43.73 -17.53 -28.21
CA ARG A 60 -44.16 -18.12 -29.48
C ARG A 60 -43.74 -19.58 -29.60
N VAL A 61 -44.51 -20.37 -30.34
CA VAL A 61 -44.18 -21.76 -30.73
C VAL A 61 -44.24 -21.86 -32.24
N LYS A 62 -43.16 -22.34 -32.87
CA LYS A 62 -43.04 -22.43 -34.34
C LYS A 62 -43.40 -21.10 -35.05
N GLY A 63 -42.93 -19.97 -34.50
CA GLY A 63 -43.18 -18.63 -35.03
C GLY A 63 -44.56 -18.03 -34.70
N LYS A 64 -45.53 -18.81 -34.20
CA LYS A 64 -46.87 -18.32 -33.85
C LYS A 64 -46.95 -17.86 -32.39
N PRO A 65 -47.52 -16.67 -32.09
CA PRO A 65 -47.72 -16.20 -30.71
C PRO A 65 -48.58 -17.15 -29.90
N ILE A 66 -48.28 -17.32 -28.60
CA ILE A 66 -49.12 -18.10 -27.68
C ILE A 66 -50.25 -17.18 -27.19
N PRO A 67 -51.54 -17.48 -27.46
CA PRO A 67 -52.65 -16.57 -27.15
C PRO A 67 -52.70 -16.15 -25.67
N GLU A 68 -52.58 -17.11 -24.75
CA GLU A 68 -52.63 -16.88 -23.29
C GLU A 68 -51.53 -15.94 -22.79
N VAL A 69 -50.32 -16.05 -23.36
CA VAL A 69 -49.18 -15.20 -23.01
C VAL A 69 -49.41 -13.77 -23.50
N VAL A 70 -49.96 -13.61 -24.71
CA VAL A 70 -50.28 -12.30 -25.29
C VAL A 70 -51.43 -11.63 -24.53
N GLU A 71 -52.44 -12.41 -24.11
CA GLU A 71 -53.56 -11.91 -23.30
C GLU A 71 -53.09 -11.45 -21.91
N ALA A 72 -52.26 -12.24 -21.24
CA ALA A 72 -51.64 -11.86 -19.96
C ALA A 72 -50.81 -10.57 -20.08
N TYR A 73 -50.06 -10.42 -21.18
CA TYR A 73 -49.34 -9.18 -21.48
C TYR A 73 -50.29 -8.00 -21.69
N LYS A 74 -51.31 -8.13 -22.53
CA LYS A 74 -52.25 -7.03 -22.81
C LYS A 74 -53.00 -6.56 -21.56
N ALA A 75 -53.28 -7.47 -20.62
CA ALA A 75 -53.95 -7.16 -19.37
C ALA A 75 -53.18 -6.16 -18.48
N VAL A 76 -51.85 -6.04 -18.62
CA VAL A 76 -51.07 -5.08 -17.82
C VAL A 76 -51.19 -3.62 -18.28
N GLY A 77 -51.69 -3.39 -19.51
CA GLY A 77 -51.95 -2.04 -20.04
C GLY A 77 -50.69 -1.16 -20.16
N ALA A 78 -49.61 -1.72 -20.70
CA ALA A 78 -48.35 -1.00 -20.92
C ALA A 78 -48.46 0.06 -22.02
N GLU A 79 -47.83 1.21 -21.81
CA GLU A 79 -47.73 2.30 -22.78
C GLU A 79 -46.42 2.29 -23.57
N LEU A 80 -45.39 1.60 -23.05
CA LEU A 80 -44.06 1.38 -23.66
C LEU A 80 -43.51 0.04 -23.15
N ASN A 81 -42.94 -0.78 -24.04
CA ASN A 81 -42.11 -1.91 -23.63
C ASN A 81 -40.64 -1.48 -23.54
N VAL A 82 -39.96 -1.90 -22.48
CA VAL A 82 -38.55 -1.65 -22.24
C VAL A 82 -37.85 -2.99 -22.15
N MET A 83 -36.94 -3.27 -23.07
CA MET A 83 -36.31 -4.58 -23.23
C MET A 83 -34.80 -4.49 -22.95
N PRO A 84 -34.38 -4.38 -21.67
CA PRO A 84 -32.99 -4.11 -21.31
C PRO A 84 -32.07 -5.33 -21.47
N PHE A 85 -32.61 -6.54 -21.34
CA PHE A 85 -31.86 -7.79 -21.56
C PHE A 85 -32.84 -8.88 -21.99
N CYS A 86 -33.26 -8.87 -23.26
CA CYS A 86 -34.27 -9.80 -23.77
C CYS A 86 -33.60 -11.01 -24.42
N SER A 87 -33.81 -12.20 -23.85
CA SER A 87 -33.29 -13.48 -24.37
C SER A 87 -34.31 -14.30 -25.13
N GLN A 88 -35.56 -13.82 -25.22
CA GLN A 88 -36.66 -14.51 -25.87
C GLN A 88 -37.13 -13.73 -27.10
N PHE A 89 -37.62 -14.46 -28.10
CA PHE A 89 -38.22 -13.84 -29.26
C PHE A 89 -39.64 -13.36 -28.96
N ILE A 90 -39.83 -12.05 -29.01
CA ILE A 90 -41.12 -11.39 -28.75
C ILE A 90 -41.89 -11.24 -30.06
N PRO A 91 -43.18 -11.65 -30.12
CA PRO A 91 -43.96 -11.53 -31.35
C PRO A 91 -44.36 -10.06 -31.64
N MET A 92 -44.51 -9.72 -32.92
CA MET A 92 -44.84 -8.34 -33.35
C MET A 92 -46.13 -7.80 -32.72
N ASN A 93 -47.12 -8.66 -32.49
CA ASN A 93 -48.37 -8.25 -31.82
C ASN A 93 -48.20 -7.86 -30.33
N VAL A 94 -47.03 -8.07 -29.74
CA VAL A 94 -46.61 -7.56 -28.42
C VAL A 94 -45.69 -6.35 -28.58
N ILE A 95 -44.76 -6.39 -29.54
CA ILE A 95 -43.85 -5.27 -29.86
C ILE A 95 -44.62 -4.01 -30.29
N ASP A 96 -45.65 -4.15 -31.12
CA ASP A 96 -46.44 -3.06 -31.68
C ASP A 96 -47.65 -2.66 -30.82
N ASN A 97 -47.95 -3.43 -29.76
CA ASN A 97 -49.12 -3.18 -28.92
C ASN A 97 -49.10 -1.85 -28.12
N PRO A 98 -48.00 -1.48 -27.44
CA PRO A 98 -47.96 -0.26 -26.64
C PRO A 98 -47.96 0.98 -27.55
N LYS A 99 -48.72 2.02 -27.18
CA LYS A 99 -48.88 3.25 -27.98
C LYS A 99 -47.56 3.98 -28.30
N HIS A 100 -46.54 3.85 -27.45
CA HIS A 100 -45.24 4.45 -27.69
C HIS A 100 -44.23 3.49 -28.34
N GLY A 101 -44.61 2.24 -28.61
CA GLY A 101 -43.74 1.21 -29.20
C GLY A 101 -42.91 0.45 -28.16
N SER A 102 -41.87 -0.24 -28.65
CA SER A 102 -40.95 -1.05 -27.85
C SER A 102 -39.50 -0.66 -28.13
N ILE A 103 -38.69 -0.56 -27.09
CA ILE A 103 -37.25 -0.32 -27.22
C ILE A 103 -36.44 -1.47 -26.64
N ILE A 104 -35.30 -1.75 -27.24
CA ILE A 104 -34.42 -2.86 -26.89
C ILE A 104 -32.97 -2.42 -26.87
N TYR A 105 -32.22 -2.98 -25.91
CA TYR A 105 -30.78 -2.80 -25.77
C TYR A 105 -30.02 -3.92 -26.49
N HIS A 106 -29.01 -3.55 -27.29
CA HIS A 106 -28.07 -4.50 -27.89
C HIS A 106 -26.62 -4.07 -27.63
N PRO A 107 -25.75 -4.96 -27.17
CA PRO A 107 -24.38 -4.62 -26.75
C PRO A 107 -23.40 -4.56 -27.93
N SER A 108 -23.78 -3.87 -29.01
CA SER A 108 -22.88 -3.46 -30.08
C SER A 108 -23.25 -2.10 -30.66
N ILE A 109 -22.31 -1.53 -31.41
CA ILE A 109 -22.52 -0.37 -32.27
C ILE A 109 -23.14 -0.88 -33.58
N LEU A 110 -24.47 -1.00 -33.62
CA LEU A 110 -25.18 -1.48 -34.80
C LEU A 110 -24.92 -0.58 -36.02
N PRO A 111 -24.76 -1.15 -37.23
CA PRO A 111 -25.13 -2.52 -37.61
C PRO A 111 -24.03 -3.59 -37.41
N LEU A 112 -22.89 -3.25 -36.78
CA LEU A 112 -21.80 -4.21 -36.59
C LEU A 112 -22.13 -5.21 -35.47
N HIS A 113 -21.69 -6.45 -35.65
CA HIS A 113 -21.81 -7.56 -34.71
C HIS A 113 -23.25 -7.87 -34.27
N ARG A 114 -24.18 -8.11 -35.22
CA ARG A 114 -25.57 -8.46 -34.87
C ARG A 114 -25.66 -9.83 -34.22
N GLY A 115 -26.56 -9.97 -33.24
CA GLY A 115 -26.92 -11.24 -32.65
C GLY A 115 -26.18 -11.62 -31.36
N ALA A 116 -26.37 -12.88 -30.96
CA ALA A 116 -26.16 -13.35 -29.60
C ALA A 116 -24.68 -13.68 -29.26
N SER A 117 -23.72 -12.83 -29.59
CA SER A 117 -22.32 -12.85 -29.11
C SER A 117 -21.58 -11.56 -29.45
N ALA A 118 -22.31 -10.44 -29.55
CA ALA A 118 -21.81 -9.20 -30.10
C ALA A 118 -20.56 -8.65 -29.39
N ILE A 119 -20.51 -8.78 -28.06
CA ILE A 119 -19.35 -8.38 -27.25
C ILE A 119 -18.12 -9.24 -27.58
N ASN A 120 -18.32 -10.56 -27.70
CA ASN A 120 -17.25 -11.49 -28.07
C ASN A 120 -16.68 -11.11 -29.44
N TRP A 121 -17.54 -10.88 -30.44
CA TRP A 121 -17.12 -10.55 -31.81
C TRP A 121 -16.41 -9.20 -31.90
N THR A 122 -16.85 -8.21 -31.15
CA THR A 122 -16.13 -6.91 -31.02
C THR A 122 -14.68 -7.13 -30.58
N LEU A 123 -14.44 -8.05 -29.65
CA LEU A 123 -13.09 -8.33 -29.15
C LEU A 123 -12.30 -9.25 -30.09
N ILE A 124 -12.96 -10.25 -30.70
CA ILE A 124 -12.38 -11.22 -31.64
C ILE A 124 -11.89 -10.52 -32.91
N GLU A 125 -12.68 -9.63 -33.49
CA GLU A 125 -12.32 -8.87 -34.69
C GLU A 125 -11.29 -7.76 -34.39
N GLY A 126 -10.98 -7.52 -33.11
CA GLY A 126 -9.94 -6.58 -32.71
C GLY A 126 -10.34 -5.11 -32.83
N ASP A 127 -11.66 -4.83 -32.79
CA ASP A 127 -12.22 -3.50 -32.89
C ASP A 127 -11.60 -2.55 -31.88
N LYS A 128 -11.36 -1.31 -32.32
CA LYS A 128 -10.81 -0.26 -31.45
C LYS A 128 -11.90 0.48 -30.67
N LYS A 129 -13.16 0.29 -31.06
CA LYS A 129 -14.33 0.87 -30.41
C LYS A 129 -15.35 -0.22 -30.12
N ALA A 130 -15.93 -0.15 -28.93
CA ALA A 130 -17.05 -0.97 -28.53
C ALA A 130 -18.18 -0.07 -28.05
N GLY A 131 -19.37 -0.62 -27.93
CA GLY A 131 -20.49 0.18 -27.49
C GLY A 131 -21.78 -0.60 -27.46
N PHE A 132 -22.87 0.12 -27.33
CA PHE A 132 -24.21 -0.44 -27.37
C PHE A 132 -25.16 0.47 -28.13
N THR A 133 -26.26 -0.13 -28.57
CA THR A 133 -27.32 0.54 -29.30
C THR A 133 -28.64 0.25 -28.62
N ILE A 134 -29.41 1.30 -28.38
CA ILE A 134 -30.83 1.23 -28.02
C ILE A 134 -31.61 1.60 -29.27
N PHE A 135 -32.46 0.69 -29.71
CA PHE A 135 -33.23 0.85 -30.94
C PHE A 135 -34.69 0.46 -30.73
N TRP A 136 -35.52 0.90 -31.67
CA TRP A 136 -36.93 0.57 -31.75
C TRP A 136 -37.07 -0.86 -32.24
N ALA A 137 -37.61 -1.76 -31.42
CA ALA A 137 -37.72 -3.17 -31.77
C ALA A 137 -38.64 -3.38 -33.00
N ASP A 138 -38.21 -4.23 -33.93
CA ASP A 138 -38.92 -4.64 -35.12
C ASP A 138 -38.84 -6.18 -35.29
N ASP A 139 -39.26 -6.70 -36.45
CA ASP A 139 -39.27 -8.15 -36.71
C ASP A 139 -37.85 -8.73 -36.92
N GLY A 140 -36.88 -7.86 -37.23
CA GLY A 140 -35.48 -8.24 -37.30
C GLY A 140 -34.82 -8.13 -35.93
N LEU A 141 -34.07 -9.18 -35.55
CA LEU A 141 -33.17 -9.11 -34.41
C LEU A 141 -32.06 -8.10 -34.75
N ASP A 142 -32.16 -6.90 -34.21
CA ASP A 142 -31.12 -5.86 -34.25
C ASP A 142 -31.11 -4.99 -35.53
N THR A 143 -32.26 -4.82 -36.20
CA THR A 143 -32.40 -4.01 -37.43
C THR A 143 -33.19 -2.72 -37.29
N GLY A 144 -34.00 -2.58 -36.24
CA GLY A 144 -34.93 -1.46 -36.13
C GLY A 144 -34.25 -0.09 -35.91
N PRO A 145 -34.97 1.03 -36.13
CA PRO A 145 -34.37 2.37 -36.08
C PRO A 145 -33.64 2.67 -34.76
N ILE A 146 -32.47 3.29 -34.82
CA ILE A 146 -31.67 3.69 -33.66
C ILE A 146 -32.36 4.83 -32.92
N LEU A 147 -32.45 4.68 -31.60
CA LEU A 147 -32.87 5.73 -30.67
C LEU A 147 -31.64 6.40 -30.05
N LEU A 148 -30.70 5.60 -29.54
CA LEU A 148 -29.51 6.08 -28.86
C LEU A 148 -28.36 5.09 -29.03
N GLN A 149 -27.15 5.59 -29.25
CA GLN A 149 -25.94 4.77 -29.35
C GLN A 149 -24.82 5.43 -28.55
N ARG A 150 -24.03 4.63 -27.82
CA ARG A 150 -22.84 5.11 -27.08
C ARG A 150 -21.66 4.19 -27.34
N GLU A 151 -20.49 4.78 -27.42
CA GLU A 151 -19.23 4.07 -27.70
C GLU A 151 -18.16 4.38 -26.64
N CYS A 152 -17.20 3.45 -26.51
CA CYS A 152 -15.98 3.60 -25.75
C CYS A 152 -14.80 3.01 -26.53
N ALA A 153 -13.58 3.40 -26.17
CA ALA A 153 -12.38 2.72 -26.67
C ALA A 153 -12.30 1.30 -26.06
N VAL A 154 -11.90 0.33 -26.90
CA VAL A 154 -11.53 -1.02 -26.46
C VAL A 154 -10.09 -0.99 -25.99
N GLU A 155 -9.86 -1.31 -24.72
CA GLU A 155 -8.51 -1.36 -24.16
C GLU A 155 -7.78 -2.63 -24.66
N PRO A 156 -6.43 -2.60 -24.78
CA PRO A 156 -5.68 -3.71 -25.36
C PRO A 156 -5.93 -5.07 -24.71
N ASN A 157 -6.24 -5.09 -23.41
CA ASN A 157 -6.49 -6.31 -22.64
C ASN A 157 -7.94 -6.40 -22.12
N ASP A 158 -8.86 -5.63 -22.71
CA ASP A 158 -10.28 -5.81 -22.39
C ASP A 158 -10.72 -7.23 -22.77
N THR A 159 -11.47 -7.85 -21.86
CA THR A 159 -12.17 -9.12 -22.03
C THR A 159 -13.68 -8.88 -22.09
N VAL A 160 -14.45 -9.92 -22.43
CA VAL A 160 -15.93 -9.85 -22.43
C VAL A 160 -16.46 -9.32 -21.10
N ASP A 161 -15.93 -9.84 -20.00
CA ASP A 161 -16.32 -9.47 -18.63
C ASP A 161 -15.86 -8.05 -18.27
N THR A 162 -14.63 -7.65 -18.59
CA THR A 162 -14.16 -6.30 -18.24
C THR A 162 -14.87 -5.24 -19.05
N LEU A 163 -15.04 -5.43 -20.36
CA LEU A 163 -15.76 -4.49 -21.22
C LEU A 163 -17.23 -4.34 -20.81
N TYR A 164 -17.86 -5.47 -20.46
CA TYR A 164 -19.23 -5.46 -19.96
C TYR A 164 -19.35 -4.66 -18.66
N ASN A 165 -18.55 -4.98 -17.65
CA ASN A 165 -18.66 -4.35 -16.33
C ASN A 165 -18.14 -2.90 -16.31
N ARG A 166 -17.12 -2.57 -17.12
CA ARG A 166 -16.52 -1.22 -17.18
C ARG A 166 -17.42 -0.22 -17.87
N PHE A 167 -18.08 -0.61 -18.96
CA PHE A 167 -18.83 0.31 -19.82
C PHE A 167 -20.26 -0.15 -20.11
N LEU A 168 -20.44 -1.31 -20.75
CA LEU A 168 -21.75 -1.70 -21.30
C LEU A 168 -22.83 -1.82 -20.23
N PHE A 169 -22.50 -2.36 -19.06
CA PHE A 169 -23.43 -2.49 -17.93
C PHE A 169 -23.81 -1.12 -17.32
N PRO A 170 -22.88 -0.34 -16.74
CA PRO A 170 -23.24 0.91 -16.07
C PRO A 170 -23.79 1.98 -17.03
N GLU A 171 -23.22 2.10 -18.24
CA GLU A 171 -23.69 3.10 -19.22
C GLU A 171 -24.96 2.64 -19.93
N GLY A 172 -25.13 1.34 -20.17
CA GLY A 172 -26.35 0.78 -20.74
C GLY A 172 -27.58 1.01 -19.85
N ILE A 173 -27.43 0.88 -18.52
CA ILE A 173 -28.50 1.19 -17.57
C ILE A 173 -28.92 2.66 -17.69
N LYS A 174 -27.95 3.59 -17.66
CA LYS A 174 -28.22 5.02 -17.78
C LYS A 174 -28.91 5.36 -19.10
N ALA A 175 -28.42 4.80 -20.19
CA ALA A 175 -28.95 5.05 -21.52
C ALA A 175 -30.36 4.46 -21.72
N MET A 176 -30.68 3.31 -21.13
CA MET A 176 -32.04 2.74 -21.15
C MET A 176 -33.02 3.65 -20.41
N VAL A 177 -32.63 4.18 -19.26
CA VAL A 177 -33.44 5.13 -18.49
C VAL A 177 -33.62 6.45 -19.27
N GLU A 178 -32.55 6.99 -19.84
CA GLU A 178 -32.60 8.18 -20.69
C GLU A 178 -33.50 7.98 -21.91
N SER A 179 -33.44 6.81 -22.55
CA SER A 179 -34.26 6.49 -23.72
C SER A 179 -35.75 6.50 -23.38
N VAL A 180 -36.13 5.99 -22.21
CA VAL A 180 -37.52 6.07 -21.73
C VAL A 180 -37.93 7.53 -21.47
N GLN A 181 -37.04 8.35 -20.92
CA GLN A 181 -37.32 9.77 -20.70
C GLN A 181 -37.47 10.54 -22.02
N LEU A 182 -36.62 10.29 -23.02
CA LEU A 182 -36.74 10.87 -24.35
C LEU A 182 -38.08 10.53 -25.01
N ILE A 183 -38.59 9.32 -24.80
CA ILE A 183 -39.91 8.90 -25.29
C ILE A 183 -41.02 9.63 -24.53
N ALA A 184 -40.92 9.72 -23.21
CA ALA A 184 -41.90 10.44 -22.39
C ALA A 184 -42.00 11.92 -22.76
N ASP A 185 -40.88 12.53 -23.14
CA ASP A 185 -40.78 13.93 -23.58
C ASP A 185 -41.19 14.15 -25.04
N GLY A 186 -41.46 13.08 -25.80
CA GLY A 186 -41.77 13.16 -27.24
C GLY A 186 -40.57 13.55 -28.12
N LYS A 187 -39.35 13.34 -27.64
CA LYS A 187 -38.09 13.72 -28.29
C LYS A 187 -37.26 12.55 -28.83
N ALA A 188 -37.70 11.31 -28.60
CA ALA A 188 -36.96 10.12 -29.02
C ALA A 188 -36.85 10.02 -30.55
N PRO A 189 -35.64 9.98 -31.12
CA PRO A 189 -35.45 9.89 -32.56
C PRO A 189 -35.70 8.47 -33.08
N ARG A 190 -35.95 8.34 -34.39
CA ARG A 190 -36.05 7.07 -35.13
C ARG A 190 -35.09 7.12 -36.31
N ILE A 191 -33.81 6.91 -36.04
CA ILE A 191 -32.76 7.01 -37.06
C ILE A 191 -32.69 5.67 -37.80
N PRO A 192 -32.96 5.60 -39.12
CA PRO A 192 -32.83 4.35 -39.86
C PRO A 192 -31.41 3.78 -39.74
N GLN A 193 -31.29 2.48 -39.47
CA GLN A 193 -29.99 1.80 -39.50
C GLN A 193 -29.49 1.67 -40.95
N THR A 194 -28.19 1.82 -41.17
CA THR A 194 -27.56 1.44 -42.44
C THR A 194 -27.36 -0.08 -42.50
N GLU A 195 -27.38 -0.65 -43.71
CA GLU A 195 -26.97 -2.05 -43.94
C GLU A 195 -25.49 -2.15 -44.33
N GLU A 196 -24.84 -1.02 -44.63
CA GLU A 196 -23.42 -0.97 -44.96
C GLU A 196 -22.58 -1.34 -43.73
N GLY A 197 -21.75 -2.38 -43.87
CA GLY A 197 -20.92 -2.91 -42.77
C GLY A 197 -21.67 -3.81 -41.78
N ALA A 198 -22.93 -4.18 -42.05
CA ALA A 198 -23.67 -5.11 -41.21
C ALA A 198 -23.01 -6.50 -41.21
N SER A 199 -22.80 -7.08 -40.03
CA SER A 199 -22.25 -8.42 -39.86
C SER A 199 -23.15 -9.29 -38.98
N TYR A 200 -23.23 -10.58 -39.32
CA TYR A 200 -24.05 -11.58 -38.65
C TYR A 200 -23.19 -12.78 -38.27
N GLU A 201 -22.49 -12.67 -37.16
CA GLU A 201 -21.57 -13.69 -36.71
C GLU A 201 -22.28 -14.73 -35.82
N GLY A 202 -21.74 -15.95 -35.82
CA GLY A 202 -22.35 -17.07 -35.11
C GLY A 202 -22.30 -16.93 -33.59
N ILE A 203 -23.23 -17.57 -32.89
CA ILE A 203 -23.20 -17.65 -31.42
C ILE A 203 -21.94 -18.38 -30.93
N GLN A 204 -21.25 -17.79 -29.97
CA GLN A 204 -20.09 -18.39 -29.32
C GLN A 204 -20.52 -19.31 -28.17
N LYS A 205 -20.03 -20.54 -28.21
CA LYS A 205 -20.25 -21.61 -27.24
C LYS A 205 -18.94 -22.35 -27.01
N LYS A 206 -18.88 -23.19 -25.97
CA LYS A 206 -17.65 -23.95 -25.70
C LYS A 206 -17.24 -24.80 -26.89
N SER A 207 -18.19 -25.41 -27.60
CA SER A 207 -17.94 -26.29 -28.74
C SER A 207 -17.22 -25.63 -29.93
N ASN A 208 -17.32 -24.31 -30.10
CA ASN A 208 -16.68 -23.56 -31.19
C ASN A 208 -15.62 -22.56 -30.71
N ALA A 209 -15.24 -22.59 -29.42
CA ALA A 209 -14.23 -21.72 -28.83
C ALA A 209 -12.82 -22.34 -28.81
N LYS A 210 -12.51 -23.30 -29.69
CA LYS A 210 -11.14 -23.83 -29.82
C LYS A 210 -10.25 -22.70 -30.34
N VAL A 211 -9.09 -22.48 -29.72
CA VAL A 211 -8.10 -21.52 -30.18
C VAL A 211 -7.39 -22.10 -31.40
N ASP A 212 -7.45 -21.37 -32.51
CA ASP A 212 -6.61 -21.64 -33.67
C ASP A 212 -5.24 -20.97 -33.46
N LEU A 213 -4.23 -21.76 -33.08
CA LEU A 213 -2.88 -21.27 -32.81
C LEU A 213 -2.07 -21.04 -34.11
N ALA A 214 -2.61 -21.36 -35.29
CA ALA A 214 -2.00 -21.09 -36.59
C ALA A 214 -2.30 -19.67 -37.11
N GLN A 215 -2.45 -18.69 -36.22
CA GLN A 215 -2.78 -17.30 -36.54
C GLN A 215 -1.73 -16.32 -35.99
N SER A 216 -1.87 -15.02 -36.29
CA SER A 216 -1.01 -13.99 -35.70
C SER A 216 -1.20 -13.91 -34.18
N ALA A 217 -0.19 -13.44 -33.45
CA ALA A 217 -0.29 -13.34 -31.99
C ALA A 217 -1.45 -12.43 -31.54
N GLU A 218 -1.75 -11.38 -32.32
CA GLU A 218 -2.90 -10.50 -32.07
C GLU A 218 -4.24 -11.23 -32.26
N ALA A 219 -4.37 -12.07 -33.28
CA ALA A 219 -5.59 -12.86 -33.51
C ALA A 219 -5.81 -13.90 -32.40
N ILE A 220 -4.75 -14.59 -31.96
CA ILE A 220 -4.81 -15.52 -30.83
C ILE A 220 -5.21 -14.78 -29.55
N HIS A 221 -4.61 -13.62 -29.28
CA HIS A 221 -4.94 -12.78 -28.13
C HIS A 221 -6.40 -12.30 -28.16
N ASN A 222 -6.86 -11.80 -29.30
CA ASN A 222 -8.25 -11.37 -29.50
C ASN A 222 -9.24 -12.51 -29.32
N TRP A 223 -8.90 -13.70 -29.80
CA TRP A 223 -9.72 -14.89 -29.62
C TRP A 223 -9.83 -15.28 -28.15
N ILE A 224 -8.71 -15.29 -27.40
CA ILE A 224 -8.69 -15.63 -25.97
C ILE A 224 -9.49 -14.61 -25.16
N ARG A 225 -9.19 -13.30 -25.29
CA ARG A 225 -9.89 -12.24 -24.53
C ARG A 225 -11.38 -12.14 -24.91
N GLY A 226 -11.71 -12.43 -26.17
CA GLY A 226 -13.08 -12.48 -26.68
C GLY A 226 -13.88 -13.68 -26.19
N HIS A 227 -13.26 -14.68 -25.57
CA HIS A 227 -13.93 -15.82 -24.94
C HIS A 227 -13.61 -15.95 -23.45
N ASP A 228 -12.95 -14.97 -22.83
CA ASP A 228 -12.54 -15.04 -21.42
C ASP A 228 -13.78 -15.21 -20.52
N LYS A 229 -13.71 -16.19 -19.61
CA LYS A 229 -14.78 -16.77 -18.76
C LYS A 229 -15.98 -17.37 -19.49
N VAL A 230 -16.48 -16.76 -20.57
CA VAL A 230 -17.70 -17.18 -21.27
C VAL A 230 -17.50 -17.11 -22.78
N PRO A 231 -17.52 -18.25 -23.50
CA PRO A 231 -17.59 -19.63 -23.01
C PRO A 231 -16.24 -20.22 -22.54
N GLY A 232 -15.13 -19.48 -22.63
CA GLY A 232 -13.77 -19.94 -22.32
C GLY A 232 -13.05 -20.49 -23.55
N ALA A 233 -12.08 -19.73 -24.09
CA ALA A 233 -11.19 -20.16 -25.18
C ALA A 233 -10.33 -21.35 -24.75
N TRP A 234 -10.30 -22.43 -25.52
CA TRP A 234 -9.60 -23.65 -25.13
C TRP A 234 -8.67 -24.20 -26.21
N THR A 235 -7.63 -24.90 -25.78
CA THR A 235 -6.70 -25.65 -26.63
C THR A 235 -6.42 -27.02 -26.01
N VAL A 236 -5.58 -27.84 -26.64
CA VAL A 236 -5.16 -29.14 -26.12
C VAL A 236 -3.67 -29.08 -25.80
N ILE A 237 -3.31 -29.42 -24.57
CA ILE A 237 -1.92 -29.50 -24.09
C ILE A 237 -1.67 -30.94 -23.65
N GLY A 238 -0.78 -31.65 -24.36
CA GLY A 238 -0.70 -33.12 -24.26
C GLY A 238 -2.03 -33.76 -24.67
N ASP A 239 -2.62 -34.56 -23.78
CA ASP A 239 -3.94 -35.19 -23.99
C ASP A 239 -5.10 -34.48 -23.26
N LYS A 240 -4.86 -33.28 -22.71
CA LYS A 240 -5.86 -32.57 -21.88
C LYS A 240 -6.38 -31.33 -22.57
N THR A 241 -7.70 -31.14 -22.54
CA THR A 241 -8.31 -29.85 -22.91
C THR A 241 -8.04 -28.82 -21.80
N VAL A 242 -7.49 -27.67 -22.18
CA VAL A 242 -7.14 -26.58 -21.26
C VAL A 242 -7.75 -25.29 -21.77
N THR A 243 -8.46 -24.58 -20.88
CA THR A 243 -9.02 -23.26 -21.14
C THR A 243 -8.02 -22.18 -20.76
N LEU A 244 -7.83 -21.18 -21.63
CA LEU A 244 -6.86 -20.11 -21.50
C LEU A 244 -7.55 -18.82 -21.04
N TYR A 245 -6.95 -18.10 -20.09
CA TYR A 245 -7.49 -16.86 -19.55
C TYR A 245 -6.43 -15.76 -19.36
N GLY A 246 -6.87 -14.51 -19.46
CA GLY A 246 -6.04 -13.34 -19.18
C GLY A 246 -4.88 -13.17 -20.16
N SER A 247 -5.17 -13.20 -21.47
CA SER A 247 -4.16 -12.97 -22.50
C SER A 247 -3.69 -11.51 -22.54
N SER A 248 -2.43 -11.27 -22.92
CA SER A 248 -1.88 -9.94 -23.18
C SER A 248 -0.71 -10.00 -24.16
N MET A 249 -0.57 -9.00 -25.03
CA MET A 249 0.55 -8.92 -25.97
C MET A 249 1.87 -8.64 -25.26
N LEU A 250 2.96 -9.34 -25.65
CA LEU A 250 4.30 -9.07 -25.14
C LEU A 250 5.02 -8.04 -26.02
N GLY A 251 5.44 -6.92 -25.42
CA GLY A 251 6.14 -5.82 -26.11
C GLY A 251 7.67 -5.85 -26.05
N GLY A 252 8.28 -6.86 -25.42
CA GLY A 252 9.72 -6.98 -25.19
C GLY A 252 10.25 -8.39 -25.43
N SER A 253 11.52 -8.66 -25.07
CA SER A 253 12.10 -10.00 -25.17
C SER A 253 11.30 -11.01 -24.34
N VAL A 254 11.03 -12.19 -24.91
CA VAL A 254 10.33 -13.25 -24.21
C VAL A 254 11.16 -13.69 -22.99
N PRO A 255 10.58 -13.74 -21.77
CA PRO A 255 11.30 -14.22 -20.59
C PRO A 255 11.72 -15.68 -20.74
N ASP A 256 12.87 -16.05 -20.18
CA ASP A 256 13.27 -17.45 -20.09
C ASP A 256 12.21 -18.29 -19.36
N GLY A 257 11.95 -19.49 -19.88
CA GLY A 257 10.96 -20.42 -19.35
C GLY A 257 11.06 -21.81 -19.96
N GLN A 258 10.34 -22.77 -19.39
CA GLN A 258 10.32 -24.15 -19.87
C GLN A 258 9.42 -24.31 -21.10
N PRO A 259 9.85 -25.02 -22.15
CA PRO A 259 9.05 -25.25 -23.35
C PRO A 259 7.86 -26.17 -23.04
N LEU A 260 6.69 -25.85 -23.60
CA LEU A 260 5.44 -26.60 -23.47
C LEU A 260 4.84 -26.87 -24.85
N GLU A 261 4.70 -28.15 -25.19
CA GLU A 261 4.05 -28.57 -26.43
C GLU A 261 2.53 -28.36 -26.37
N ILE A 262 1.98 -27.71 -27.39
CA ILE A 262 0.55 -27.38 -27.48
C ILE A 262 0.05 -27.75 -28.88
N ASP A 263 -1.06 -28.48 -28.93
CA ASP A 263 -1.66 -28.92 -30.19
C ASP A 263 -1.98 -27.74 -31.11
N GLY A 264 -1.49 -27.81 -32.35
CA GLY A 264 -1.71 -26.78 -33.37
C GLY A 264 -0.81 -25.53 -33.26
N ALA A 265 0.11 -25.44 -32.30
CA ALA A 265 1.06 -24.33 -32.22
C ALA A 265 2.19 -24.49 -33.26
N SER A 266 2.62 -23.39 -33.89
CA SER A 266 3.72 -23.40 -34.87
C SER A 266 5.10 -23.64 -34.26
N GLN A 267 5.24 -23.40 -32.95
CA GLN A 267 6.40 -23.70 -32.13
C GLN A 267 5.94 -23.91 -30.68
N PRO A 268 6.74 -24.59 -29.83
CA PRO A 268 6.37 -24.82 -28.44
C PRO A 268 6.10 -23.50 -27.71
N GLY A 269 5.04 -23.48 -26.89
CA GLY A 269 4.81 -22.40 -25.94
C GLY A 269 5.89 -22.39 -24.87
N GLN A 270 5.96 -21.34 -24.05
CA GLN A 270 6.97 -21.24 -23.00
C GLN A 270 6.33 -20.87 -21.66
N VAL A 271 6.42 -21.76 -20.68
CA VAL A 271 5.97 -21.49 -19.31
C VAL A 271 7.06 -20.68 -18.60
N THR A 272 6.77 -19.42 -18.35
CA THR A 272 7.66 -18.47 -17.67
C THR A 272 7.14 -18.19 -16.27
N LYS A 273 7.94 -17.53 -15.44
CA LYS A 273 7.49 -17.03 -14.12
C LYS A 273 6.25 -16.12 -14.17
N ASN A 274 5.96 -15.53 -15.33
CA ASN A 274 4.85 -14.60 -15.52
C ASN A 274 3.58 -15.25 -16.12
N GLY A 275 3.66 -16.48 -16.64
CA GLY A 275 2.57 -17.16 -17.33
C GLY A 275 3.04 -17.99 -18.53
N LEU A 276 2.08 -18.52 -19.28
CA LEU A 276 2.33 -19.28 -20.50
C LEU A 276 2.44 -18.32 -21.70
N VAL A 277 3.60 -18.30 -22.33
CA VAL A 277 3.85 -17.55 -23.56
C VAL A 277 3.44 -18.41 -24.75
N LEU A 278 2.62 -17.83 -25.62
CA LEU A 278 2.24 -18.40 -26.92
C LEU A 278 2.80 -17.52 -28.03
N TYR A 279 3.10 -18.15 -29.17
CA TYR A 279 3.67 -17.48 -30.32
C TYR A 279 2.70 -17.51 -31.49
N GLY A 280 2.56 -16.37 -32.16
CA GLY A 280 1.84 -16.28 -33.42
C GLY A 280 2.72 -16.62 -34.62
N THR A 281 2.09 -16.87 -35.77
CA THR A 281 2.76 -17.10 -37.05
C THR A 281 3.55 -15.89 -37.57
N ASP A 282 3.30 -14.70 -37.01
CA ASP A 282 4.00 -13.44 -37.29
C ASP A 282 5.27 -13.24 -36.44
N GLY A 283 5.66 -14.24 -35.64
CA GLY A 283 6.86 -14.21 -34.79
C GLY A 283 6.70 -13.36 -33.52
N LYS A 284 5.53 -12.75 -33.30
CA LYS A 284 5.20 -12.06 -32.05
C LYS A 284 4.69 -13.04 -31.00
N ALA A 285 4.69 -12.60 -29.75
CA ALA A 285 4.29 -13.42 -28.62
C ALA A 285 3.19 -12.75 -27.79
N LEU A 286 2.37 -13.58 -27.15
CA LEU A 286 1.39 -13.19 -26.15
C LEU A 286 1.57 -14.02 -24.88
N LEU A 287 1.13 -13.49 -23.75
CA LEU A 287 1.18 -14.13 -22.44
C LEU A 287 -0.24 -14.49 -21.99
N VAL A 288 -0.46 -15.74 -21.59
CA VAL A 288 -1.66 -16.25 -20.91
C VAL A 288 -1.37 -16.41 -19.43
N LYS A 289 -2.19 -15.80 -18.57
CA LYS A 289 -1.97 -15.76 -17.12
C LYS A 289 -2.47 -17.01 -16.38
N SER A 290 -3.57 -17.59 -16.83
CA SER A 290 -4.22 -18.68 -16.11
C SER A 290 -4.74 -19.76 -17.04
N LEU A 291 -4.73 -20.99 -16.54
CA LEU A 291 -5.18 -22.19 -17.23
C LEU A 291 -6.28 -22.84 -16.40
N GLN A 292 -7.30 -23.39 -17.04
CA GLN A 292 -8.30 -24.24 -16.38
C GLN A 292 -8.43 -25.58 -17.09
N PHE A 293 -8.35 -26.66 -16.33
CA PHE A 293 -8.48 -28.03 -16.83
C PHE A 293 -9.95 -28.48 -16.84
N GLU A 294 -10.23 -29.63 -17.49
CA GLU A 294 -11.59 -30.18 -17.63
C GLU A 294 -12.28 -30.49 -16.29
N ASP A 295 -11.51 -30.77 -15.24
CA ASP A 295 -12.01 -30.97 -13.87
C ASP A 295 -12.45 -29.67 -13.18
N GLY A 296 -12.30 -28.52 -13.86
CA GLY A 296 -12.62 -27.19 -13.36
C GLY A 296 -11.47 -26.52 -12.60
N LYS A 297 -10.36 -27.22 -12.33
CA LYS A 297 -9.20 -26.69 -11.61
C LYS A 297 -8.54 -25.57 -12.39
N MET A 298 -8.45 -24.39 -11.78
CA MET A 298 -7.75 -23.24 -12.34
C MET A 298 -6.39 -23.08 -11.67
N ILE A 299 -5.34 -22.88 -12.47
CA ILE A 299 -3.98 -22.62 -11.98
C ILE A 299 -3.40 -21.35 -12.65
N PRO A 300 -2.46 -20.65 -11.98
CA PRO A 300 -1.56 -19.75 -12.69
C PRO A 300 -0.80 -20.53 -13.76
N ALA A 301 -0.76 -19.99 -14.97
CA ALA A 301 -0.09 -20.65 -16.10
C ALA A 301 1.42 -20.81 -15.86
N SER A 302 2.02 -19.93 -15.06
CA SER A 302 3.42 -20.01 -14.63
C SER A 302 3.74 -21.24 -13.77
N LYS A 303 2.72 -21.83 -13.15
CA LYS A 303 2.82 -23.03 -12.30
C LYS A 303 2.46 -24.31 -13.05
N TYR A 304 2.40 -24.29 -14.38
CA TYR A 304 1.98 -25.45 -15.16
C TYR A 304 2.88 -26.68 -14.90
N PHE A 305 4.20 -26.47 -14.80
CA PHE A 305 5.17 -27.54 -14.51
C PHE A 305 5.38 -27.80 -13.02
N ASP A 306 4.87 -26.94 -12.15
CA ASP A 306 4.87 -27.14 -10.70
C ASP A 306 3.80 -28.17 -10.27
N SER A 307 3.48 -29.14 -11.14
CA SER A 307 2.53 -30.20 -10.84
C SER A 307 3.15 -31.20 -9.86
N GLY A 308 3.19 -30.78 -8.60
CA GLY A 308 3.31 -31.57 -7.39
C GLY A 308 2.57 -30.82 -6.29
N GLU A 309 1.25 -31.04 -6.21
CA GLU A 309 0.39 -30.79 -5.04
C GLU A 309 0.42 -29.38 -4.41
N SER A 310 -0.47 -28.48 -4.85
CA SER A 310 -1.30 -27.82 -3.84
C SER A 310 -2.39 -28.81 -3.53
N SER A 311 -2.19 -29.59 -2.48
CA SER A 311 -3.18 -30.50 -1.95
C SER A 311 -4.46 -29.69 -1.67
N THR A 312 -5.54 -30.01 -2.39
CA THR A 312 -6.85 -30.00 -1.74
C THR A 312 -6.67 -30.88 -0.53
N VAL A 313 -6.78 -30.28 0.65
CA VAL A 313 -6.52 -30.98 1.89
C VAL A 313 -7.57 -32.09 1.97
N GLU A 314 -7.15 -33.35 1.93
CA GLU A 314 -8.08 -34.48 2.08
C GLU A 314 -8.65 -34.43 3.48
N LEU A 315 -9.92 -34.04 3.59
CA LEU A 315 -10.59 -33.88 4.87
C LEU A 315 -10.64 -35.21 5.63
N THR A 316 -10.21 -35.20 6.88
CA THR A 316 -10.45 -36.31 7.81
C THR A 316 -11.97 -36.45 8.05
N ASP A 317 -12.41 -37.59 8.58
CA ASP A 317 -13.85 -37.76 8.87
C ASP A 317 -14.38 -36.74 9.90
N GLU A 318 -13.51 -36.25 10.79
CA GLU A 318 -13.80 -35.16 11.72
C GLU A 318 -13.96 -33.81 10.99
N GLU A 319 -13.05 -33.49 10.06
CA GLU A 319 -13.11 -32.25 9.29
C GLU A 319 -14.24 -32.21 8.28
N LYS A 320 -14.62 -33.37 7.71
CA LYS A 320 -15.86 -33.47 6.90
C LYS A 320 -17.08 -33.12 7.73
N LYS A 321 -17.12 -33.57 8.99
CA LYS A 321 -18.21 -33.23 9.91
C LYS A 321 -18.23 -31.73 10.23
N MET A 322 -17.06 -31.13 10.49
CA MET A 322 -16.95 -29.68 10.69
C MET A 322 -17.35 -28.90 9.43
N ALA A 323 -16.92 -29.33 8.24
CA ALA A 323 -17.29 -28.71 6.98
C ALA A 323 -18.81 -28.75 6.79
N GLU A 324 -19.50 -29.84 7.12
CA GLU A 324 -20.97 -29.91 7.07
C GLU A 324 -21.64 -29.02 8.13
N GLU A 325 -21.06 -28.88 9.33
CA GLU A 325 -21.53 -27.92 10.32
C GLU A 325 -21.40 -26.47 9.82
N ILE A 326 -20.26 -26.11 9.22
CA ILE A 326 -20.02 -24.81 8.60
C ILE A 326 -20.96 -24.59 7.40
N ARG A 327 -21.22 -25.64 6.60
CA ARG A 327 -22.19 -25.63 5.50
C ARG A 327 -23.59 -25.31 6.02
N SER A 328 -23.96 -25.84 7.17
CA SER A 328 -25.22 -25.54 7.86
C SER A 328 -25.28 -24.08 8.33
N ILE A 329 -24.18 -23.53 8.86
CA ILE A 329 -24.10 -22.10 9.24
C ILE A 329 -24.27 -21.22 7.99
N TRP A 330 -23.53 -21.50 6.92
CA TRP A 330 -23.67 -20.80 5.64
C TRP A 330 -25.10 -20.88 5.12
N LYS A 331 -25.75 -22.04 5.22
CA LYS A 331 -27.15 -22.23 4.80
C LYS A 331 -28.13 -21.45 5.68
N GLY A 332 -27.86 -21.32 6.98
CA GLY A 332 -28.66 -20.54 7.92
C GLY A 332 -28.51 -19.02 7.77
N ILE A 333 -27.40 -18.56 7.18
CA ILE A 333 -27.15 -17.16 6.84
C ILE A 333 -27.71 -16.87 5.44
N LEU A 334 -27.32 -17.69 4.46
CA LEU A 334 -27.75 -17.64 3.07
C LEU A 334 -29.09 -18.38 2.90
N SER A 335 -30.12 -17.93 3.62
CA SER A 335 -31.44 -18.59 3.65
C SER A 335 -32.09 -18.68 2.26
N ASN A 336 -31.67 -17.83 1.33
CA ASN A 336 -32.08 -17.77 -0.08
C ASN A 336 -31.36 -18.77 -0.99
N VAL A 337 -30.30 -19.46 -0.54
CA VAL A 337 -29.55 -20.45 -1.34
C VAL A 337 -30.10 -21.85 -1.07
N PRO A 338 -30.64 -22.60 -2.07
CA PRO A 338 -31.28 -23.90 -1.85
C PRO A 338 -30.39 -24.91 -1.11
N ALA A 339 -29.13 -25.02 -1.53
CA ALA A 339 -28.09 -25.79 -0.86
C ALA A 339 -26.74 -25.07 -1.05
N VAL A 340 -25.93 -25.03 0.00
CA VAL A 340 -24.57 -24.47 -0.08
C VAL A 340 -23.68 -25.53 -0.72
N GLN A 341 -23.32 -25.33 -1.98
CA GLN A 341 -22.33 -26.11 -2.71
C GLN A 341 -20.93 -25.51 -2.53
N ASP A 342 -19.90 -26.26 -2.89
CA ASP A 342 -18.49 -25.85 -2.78
C ASP A 342 -18.19 -24.55 -3.55
N THR A 343 -18.83 -24.34 -4.69
CA THR A 343 -18.69 -23.10 -5.49
C THR A 343 -19.57 -21.95 -5.01
N THR A 344 -20.33 -22.10 -3.93
CA THR A 344 -21.23 -21.04 -3.42
C THR A 344 -20.40 -19.87 -2.94
N ASP A 345 -20.58 -18.70 -3.54
CA ASP A 345 -19.94 -17.46 -3.09
C ASP A 345 -20.82 -16.73 -2.07
N PHE A 346 -20.26 -16.41 -0.91
CA PHE A 346 -20.94 -15.85 0.25
C PHE A 346 -21.61 -14.51 -0.05
N PHE A 347 -20.88 -13.57 -0.67
CA PHE A 347 -21.39 -12.22 -0.95
C PHE A 347 -22.27 -12.18 -2.19
N LYS A 348 -21.93 -12.92 -3.25
CA LYS A 348 -22.79 -13.04 -4.44
C LYS A 348 -24.10 -13.75 -4.11
N SER A 349 -24.12 -14.54 -3.03
CA SER A 349 -25.34 -15.17 -2.50
C SER A 349 -26.16 -14.25 -1.60
N GLY A 350 -25.75 -12.99 -1.41
CA GLY A 350 -26.55 -11.96 -0.75
C GLY A 350 -26.17 -11.67 0.71
N ALA A 351 -25.08 -12.25 1.23
CA ALA A 351 -24.57 -11.89 2.56
C ALA A 351 -24.03 -10.45 2.60
N ALA A 352 -24.33 -9.74 3.68
CA ALA A 352 -23.81 -8.41 3.98
C ALA A 352 -22.71 -8.47 5.06
N SER A 353 -22.11 -7.33 5.41
CA SER A 353 -21.03 -7.26 6.41
C SER A 353 -21.45 -7.79 7.80
N MET A 354 -22.73 -7.66 8.17
CA MET A 354 -23.26 -8.23 9.43
C MET A 354 -23.30 -9.76 9.41
N ASP A 355 -23.52 -10.35 8.23
CA ASP A 355 -23.56 -11.80 8.04
C ASP A 355 -22.17 -12.43 8.12
N VAL A 356 -21.12 -11.67 7.77
CA VAL A 356 -19.72 -12.06 7.96
C VAL A 356 -19.41 -12.25 9.44
N VAL A 357 -19.79 -11.28 10.28
CA VAL A 357 -19.58 -11.37 11.73
C VAL A 357 -20.34 -12.57 12.30
N ARG A 358 -21.59 -12.76 11.88
CA ARG A 358 -22.41 -13.91 12.28
C ARG A 358 -21.76 -15.23 11.88
N LEU A 359 -21.26 -15.35 10.65
CA LEU A 359 -20.56 -16.54 10.18
C LEU A 359 -19.34 -16.84 11.04
N VAL A 360 -18.47 -15.85 11.27
CA VAL A 360 -17.24 -16.02 12.04
C VAL A 360 -17.53 -16.49 13.47
N GLU A 361 -18.49 -15.86 14.14
CA GLU A 361 -18.81 -16.20 15.53
C GLU A 361 -19.55 -17.54 15.67
N GLU A 362 -20.48 -17.88 14.77
CA GLU A 362 -21.12 -19.20 14.77
C GLU A 362 -20.11 -20.33 14.47
N VAL A 363 -19.13 -20.08 13.59
CA VAL A 363 -18.06 -21.05 13.30
C VAL A 363 -17.16 -21.24 14.51
N LYS A 364 -16.72 -20.16 15.18
CA LYS A 364 -15.93 -20.27 16.42
C LYS A 364 -16.68 -20.99 17.54
N GLN A 365 -17.99 -20.79 17.63
CA GLN A 365 -18.82 -21.41 18.65
C GLN A 365 -19.00 -22.92 18.42
N LYS A 366 -19.22 -23.34 17.17
CA LYS A 366 -19.51 -24.74 16.83
C LYS A 366 -18.25 -25.55 16.53
N CYS A 367 -17.21 -24.92 16.00
CA CYS A 367 -15.93 -25.55 15.67
C CYS A 367 -14.81 -24.91 16.51
N ALA A 368 -14.64 -25.41 17.74
CA ALA A 368 -13.63 -24.91 18.66
C ALA A 368 -12.20 -25.14 18.15
N GLY A 369 -11.26 -24.23 18.44
CA GLY A 369 -9.82 -24.41 18.18
C GLY A 369 -9.26 -23.70 16.94
N VAL A 370 -10.08 -22.98 16.16
CA VAL A 370 -9.60 -22.17 15.02
C VAL A 370 -9.58 -20.67 15.32
N GLN A 371 -8.59 -19.94 14.78
CA GLN A 371 -8.61 -18.48 14.74
C GLN A 371 -9.15 -17.99 13.40
N LEU A 372 -10.32 -17.35 13.43
CA LEU A 372 -11.01 -16.81 12.26
C LEU A 372 -11.36 -15.33 12.47
N GLN A 373 -11.10 -14.51 11.46
CA GLN A 373 -11.38 -13.06 11.40
C GLN A 373 -12.38 -12.77 10.29
N ASN A 374 -13.00 -11.58 10.32
CA ASN A 374 -13.95 -11.16 9.28
C ASN A 374 -13.30 -11.12 7.89
N GLU A 375 -12.04 -10.68 7.81
CA GLU A 375 -11.21 -10.62 6.60
C GLU A 375 -11.09 -11.96 5.88
N ASP A 376 -11.06 -13.06 6.62
CA ASP A 376 -10.94 -14.42 6.07
C ASP A 376 -12.13 -14.77 5.16
N VAL A 377 -13.33 -14.32 5.53
CA VAL A 377 -14.54 -14.50 4.71
C VAL A 377 -14.48 -13.67 3.43
N TYR A 378 -13.90 -12.47 3.49
CA TYR A 378 -13.73 -11.61 2.30
C TYR A 378 -12.66 -12.16 1.34
N MET A 379 -11.62 -12.80 1.87
CA MET A 379 -10.52 -13.38 1.09
C MET A 379 -10.85 -14.76 0.53
N ALA A 380 -11.69 -15.54 1.22
CA ALA A 380 -12.18 -16.84 0.81
C ALA A 380 -13.70 -16.80 0.63
N SER A 381 -14.15 -16.06 -0.39
CA SER A 381 -15.58 -15.79 -0.57
C SER A 381 -16.38 -17.02 -1.01
N THR A 382 -15.76 -18.07 -1.55
CA THR A 382 -16.47 -19.32 -1.91
C THR A 382 -16.42 -20.35 -0.78
N PHE A 383 -17.43 -21.21 -0.68
CA PHE A 383 -17.51 -22.22 0.38
C PHE A 383 -16.30 -23.16 0.36
N GLN A 384 -15.85 -23.57 -0.82
CA GLN A 384 -14.69 -24.43 -0.98
C GLN A 384 -13.42 -23.73 -0.50
N ASP A 385 -13.19 -22.50 -0.94
CA ASP A 385 -12.02 -21.73 -0.52
C ASP A 385 -12.05 -21.49 1.00
N PHE A 386 -13.24 -21.21 1.54
CA PHE A 386 -13.45 -21.00 2.97
C PHE A 386 -13.18 -22.27 3.78
N ILE A 387 -13.64 -23.44 3.32
CA ILE A 387 -13.35 -24.72 3.98
C ILE A 387 -11.88 -25.12 3.83
N GLN A 388 -11.26 -24.93 2.67
CA GLN A 388 -9.85 -25.23 2.49
C GLN A 388 -8.99 -24.34 3.39
N MET A 389 -9.28 -23.03 3.46
CA MET A 389 -8.63 -22.11 4.40
C MET A 389 -8.93 -22.47 5.86
N PHE A 390 -10.18 -22.76 6.21
CA PHE A 390 -10.57 -23.14 7.57
C PHE A 390 -9.84 -24.41 8.02
N VAL A 391 -9.79 -25.45 7.19
CA VAL A 391 -9.15 -26.73 7.51
C VAL A 391 -7.65 -26.57 7.59
N ARG A 392 -7.02 -25.81 6.69
CA ARG A 392 -5.60 -25.47 6.81
C ARG A 392 -5.30 -24.79 8.14
N ARG A 393 -6.13 -23.84 8.58
CA ARG A 393 -5.99 -23.21 9.91
C ARG A 393 -6.24 -24.15 11.06
N PHE A 394 -7.26 -24.99 10.94
CA PHE A 394 -7.65 -25.93 11.98
C PHE A 394 -6.57 -26.99 12.22
N ARG A 395 -5.92 -27.46 11.14
CA ARG A 395 -4.76 -28.36 11.20
C ARG A 395 -3.47 -27.68 11.62
N GLY A 396 -3.44 -26.34 11.64
CA GLY A 396 -2.22 -25.56 11.78
C GLY A 396 -1.32 -25.59 10.53
N GLU A 397 -1.82 -25.98 9.36
CA GLU A 397 -1.11 -25.86 8.07
C GLU A 397 -1.03 -24.40 7.58
N ASP A 398 -1.93 -23.53 8.08
CA ASP A 398 -1.84 -22.07 8.00
C ASP A 398 -1.10 -21.46 9.20
N GLN A 399 -0.53 -22.28 10.12
CA GLN A 399 0.57 -21.75 10.92
C GLN A 399 1.61 -21.33 9.89
N GLU A 400 1.87 -20.01 9.84
CA GLU A 400 3.05 -19.52 9.13
C GLU A 400 4.17 -20.50 9.45
N GLU A 401 4.84 -21.04 8.42
CA GLU A 401 6.09 -21.79 8.58
C GLU A 401 6.81 -21.16 9.77
N GLU A 402 6.97 -21.94 10.85
CA GLU A 402 7.53 -21.41 12.09
C GLU A 402 8.73 -20.57 11.70
N LEU A 403 8.67 -19.26 11.97
CA LEU A 403 9.68 -18.33 11.50
C LEU A 403 11.03 -18.82 12.05
N VAL A 404 11.80 -19.51 11.21
CA VAL A 404 13.08 -20.08 11.61
C VAL A 404 14.06 -18.92 11.57
N ILE A 405 14.40 -18.43 12.76
CA ILE A 405 15.38 -17.37 12.92
C ILE A 405 16.62 -17.96 13.54
N ASP A 406 17.74 -17.77 12.85
CA ASP A 406 19.04 -17.95 13.45
C ASP A 406 19.38 -16.74 14.32
N TYR A 407 19.65 -17.00 15.60
CA TYR A 407 19.97 -15.97 16.57
C TYR A 407 21.43 -16.02 16.98
N ALA A 408 22.06 -14.85 17.07
CA ALA A 408 23.15 -14.66 18.01
C ALA A 408 22.55 -14.50 19.41
N THR A 409 22.94 -15.35 20.35
CA THR A 409 22.46 -15.31 21.72
C THR A 409 23.52 -14.77 22.67
N LYS A 410 23.12 -14.00 23.68
CA LYS A 410 24.03 -13.50 24.70
C LYS A 410 23.32 -13.37 26.05
N ASP A 411 23.89 -13.97 27.08
CA ASP A 411 23.44 -13.79 28.46
C ASP A 411 24.03 -12.49 29.02
N VAL A 412 23.20 -11.46 29.15
CA VAL A 412 23.62 -10.12 29.52
C VAL A 412 22.45 -9.37 30.16
N ASN A 413 22.74 -8.43 31.07
CA ASN A 413 21.71 -7.61 31.71
C ASN A 413 20.58 -8.43 32.38
N ASN A 414 20.92 -9.60 32.93
CA ASN A 414 20.00 -10.56 33.57
C ASN A 414 18.95 -11.16 32.62
N MET A 415 19.23 -11.25 31.32
CA MET A 415 18.37 -11.92 30.34
C MET A 415 19.22 -12.63 29.27
N THR A 416 18.62 -13.59 28.57
CA THR A 416 19.18 -14.15 27.34
C THR A 416 18.65 -13.34 26.16
N VAL A 417 19.48 -12.45 25.63
CA VAL A 417 19.14 -11.64 24.46
C VAL A 417 19.28 -12.48 23.20
N LYS A 418 18.28 -12.43 22.31
CA LYS A 418 18.26 -13.12 21.02
C LYS A 418 18.25 -12.10 19.88
N MET A 419 19.32 -12.08 19.10
CA MET A 419 19.55 -11.10 18.04
C MET A 419 19.54 -11.79 16.67
N PRO A 420 18.52 -11.56 15.83
CA PRO A 420 18.60 -11.92 14.41
C PRO A 420 19.75 -11.14 13.75
N TYR A 421 20.47 -11.78 12.83
CA TYR A 421 21.66 -11.20 12.21
C TYR A 421 21.67 -11.28 10.67
N GLN A 422 20.59 -11.81 10.09
CA GLN A 422 20.46 -12.02 8.65
C GLN A 422 19.74 -10.86 7.96
N CYS A 423 19.74 -10.83 6.62
CA CYS A 423 18.85 -9.93 5.88
C CYS A 423 17.39 -10.34 6.16
N PHE A 424 16.49 -9.37 6.24
CA PHE A 424 15.05 -9.66 6.38
C PHE A 424 14.33 -9.29 5.08
N ILE A 425 13.91 -10.30 4.32
CA ILE A 425 13.30 -10.13 3.00
C ILE A 425 12.03 -10.97 2.95
N ASN A 426 10.92 -10.35 2.53
CA ASN A 426 9.64 -11.03 2.34
C ASN A 426 9.16 -11.84 3.57
N GLY A 427 9.37 -11.30 4.78
CA GLY A 427 8.94 -11.95 6.02
C GLY A 427 9.86 -13.07 6.52
N GLN A 428 11.02 -13.29 5.90
CA GLN A 428 11.98 -14.32 6.29
C GLN A 428 13.36 -13.72 6.57
N PHE A 429 14.10 -14.37 7.48
CA PHE A 429 15.52 -14.10 7.69
C PHE A 429 16.34 -15.00 6.78
N GLU A 430 17.21 -14.40 5.98
CA GLU A 430 18.06 -15.12 5.02
C GLU A 430 19.44 -14.46 4.89
N ASP A 431 20.44 -15.29 4.63
CA ASP A 431 21.78 -14.80 4.32
C ASP A 431 21.79 -13.93 3.07
N ALA A 432 22.78 -13.04 2.98
CA ALA A 432 23.03 -12.30 1.74
C ALA A 432 23.31 -13.29 0.59
N GLU A 433 22.83 -13.00 -0.62
CA GLU A 433 22.95 -13.86 -1.81
C GLU A 433 24.39 -14.37 -2.05
N ASN A 434 25.39 -13.55 -1.76
CA ASN A 434 26.81 -13.87 -1.95
C ASN A 434 27.50 -14.45 -0.70
N GLY A 435 26.75 -14.75 0.36
CA GLY A 435 27.23 -15.29 1.64
C GLY A 435 28.12 -14.32 2.44
N LYS A 436 28.22 -13.04 2.05
CA LYS A 436 29.06 -12.08 2.77
C LYS A 436 28.42 -11.67 4.09
N ALA A 437 29.27 -11.50 5.10
CA ALA A 437 28.92 -10.97 6.40
C ALA A 437 30.01 -10.03 6.90
N TYR A 438 29.69 -9.21 7.89
CA TYR A 438 30.62 -8.30 8.56
C TYR A 438 30.40 -8.31 10.07
N ASP A 439 31.41 -7.91 10.82
CA ASP A 439 31.34 -7.85 12.28
C ASP A 439 30.64 -6.55 12.73
N THR A 440 29.63 -6.68 13.59
CA THR A 440 29.14 -5.53 14.38
C THR A 440 29.85 -5.50 15.73
N ILE A 441 30.22 -4.31 16.19
CA ILE A 441 31.22 -4.09 17.25
C ILE A 441 30.57 -3.44 18.46
N ASN A 442 30.82 -3.98 19.65
CA ASN A 442 30.41 -3.36 20.89
C ASN A 442 31.33 -2.17 21.20
N PRO A 443 30.83 -0.92 21.25
CA PRO A 443 31.68 0.24 21.51
C PRO A 443 32.21 0.32 22.94
N THR A 444 31.66 -0.46 23.87
CA THR A 444 32.06 -0.47 25.28
C THR A 444 33.44 -1.09 25.49
N ASP A 445 33.83 -2.04 24.65
CA ASP A 445 35.09 -2.78 24.80
C ASP A 445 35.82 -3.02 23.46
N GLY A 446 35.19 -2.74 22.32
CA GLY A 446 35.73 -2.97 20.99
C GLY A 446 35.61 -4.43 20.51
N SER A 447 34.89 -5.28 21.24
CA SER A 447 34.69 -6.70 20.89
C SER A 447 33.64 -6.86 19.78
N VAL A 448 33.73 -7.97 19.03
CA VAL A 448 32.69 -8.36 18.07
C VAL A 448 31.47 -8.87 18.84
N ILE A 449 30.28 -8.34 18.54
CA ILE A 449 29.01 -8.84 19.08
C ILE A 449 28.60 -10.12 18.33
N CYS A 450 28.47 -10.01 17.01
CA CYS A 450 28.18 -11.12 16.09
C CYS A 450 28.51 -10.71 14.64
N LYS A 451 28.41 -11.67 13.72
CA LYS A 451 28.44 -11.43 12.27
C LYS A 451 27.04 -11.13 11.76
N VAL A 452 26.93 -10.12 10.91
CA VAL A 452 25.66 -9.69 10.28
C VAL A 452 25.79 -9.82 8.77
N SER A 453 24.74 -10.29 8.09
CA SER A 453 24.72 -10.39 6.63
C SER A 453 25.03 -9.06 5.97
N TYR A 454 25.80 -9.09 4.89
CA TYR A 454 26.19 -7.92 4.11
C TYR A 454 25.46 -7.97 2.76
N ALA A 455 24.28 -7.34 2.69
CA ALA A 455 23.39 -7.39 1.53
C ALA A 455 24.12 -7.09 0.22
N SER A 456 23.79 -7.80 -0.85
CA SER A 456 24.24 -7.58 -2.22
C SER A 456 23.28 -6.65 -2.99
N VAL A 457 23.62 -6.31 -4.24
CA VAL A 457 22.67 -5.63 -5.15
C VAL A 457 21.46 -6.54 -5.45
N GLY A 458 21.68 -7.85 -5.59
CA GLY A 458 20.60 -8.83 -5.80
C GLY A 458 19.64 -8.89 -4.61
N ASP A 459 20.16 -8.80 -3.38
CA ASP A 459 19.33 -8.73 -2.16
C ASP A 459 18.45 -7.47 -2.15
N VAL A 460 18.99 -6.32 -2.58
CA VAL A 460 18.20 -5.09 -2.72
C VAL A 460 17.07 -5.27 -3.73
N ASP A 461 17.35 -5.85 -4.88
CA ASP A 461 16.36 -6.06 -5.94
C ASP A 461 15.27 -7.04 -5.49
N ARG A 462 15.63 -8.11 -4.77
CA ARG A 462 14.66 -9.05 -4.17
C ARG A 462 13.78 -8.37 -3.12
N ALA A 463 14.37 -7.56 -2.23
CA ALA A 463 13.62 -6.81 -1.22
C ALA A 463 12.65 -5.80 -1.85
N VAL A 464 13.07 -5.07 -2.88
CA VAL A 464 12.21 -4.12 -3.59
C VAL A 464 11.09 -4.86 -4.35
N ALA A 465 11.39 -6.00 -4.97
CA ALA A 465 10.37 -6.84 -5.60
C ALA A 465 9.32 -7.35 -4.60
N ALA A 466 9.76 -7.80 -3.42
CA ALA A 466 8.86 -8.22 -2.34
C ALA A 466 7.99 -7.05 -1.83
N ALA A 467 8.59 -5.87 -1.63
CA ALA A 467 7.85 -4.67 -1.24
C ALA A 467 6.82 -4.25 -2.29
N LYS A 468 7.14 -4.38 -3.58
CA LYS A 468 6.23 -4.09 -4.69
C LYS A 468 5.07 -5.07 -4.71
N GLU A 469 5.34 -6.37 -4.61
CA GLU A 469 4.31 -7.40 -4.60
C GLU A 469 3.34 -7.23 -3.41
N ALA A 470 3.89 -6.97 -2.22
CA ALA A 470 3.09 -6.72 -1.03
C ALA A 470 2.19 -5.47 -1.15
N TYR A 471 2.64 -4.45 -1.88
CA TYR A 471 1.89 -3.22 -2.12
C TYR A 471 0.82 -3.39 -3.21
N GLU A 472 1.18 -3.94 -4.37
CA GLU A 472 0.31 -3.99 -5.56
C GLU A 472 -0.73 -5.10 -5.47
N ASN A 473 -0.33 -6.28 -4.99
CA ASN A 473 -1.13 -7.49 -5.04
C ASN A 473 -1.47 -8.05 -3.65
N GLY A 474 -0.60 -7.80 -2.67
CA GLY A 474 -0.73 -8.28 -1.29
C GLY A 474 -1.90 -7.64 -0.51
N PRO A 475 -2.17 -8.17 0.70
CA PRO A 475 -3.27 -7.69 1.53
C PRO A 475 -3.05 -6.25 2.02
N TRP A 476 -1.80 -5.80 2.20
CA TRP A 476 -1.49 -4.48 2.76
C TRP A 476 -2.04 -3.30 1.94
N GLY A 477 -1.91 -3.36 0.61
CA GLY A 477 -2.43 -2.33 -0.30
C GLY A 477 -3.96 -2.30 -0.42
N LYS A 478 -4.63 -3.38 0.01
CA LYS A 478 -6.09 -3.56 -0.06
C LYS A 478 -6.77 -3.44 1.31
N MET A 479 -5.99 -3.53 2.39
CA MET A 479 -6.45 -3.51 3.78
C MET A 479 -7.10 -2.17 4.13
N ASN A 480 -8.17 -2.22 4.93
CA ASN A 480 -8.78 -0.98 5.42
C ASN A 480 -7.75 -0.19 6.23
N PRO A 481 -7.79 1.15 6.18
CA PRO A 481 -6.85 1.95 6.97
C PRO A 481 -6.96 1.68 8.47
N ARG A 482 -8.15 1.31 8.98
CA ARG A 482 -8.33 0.97 10.40
C ARG A 482 -7.60 -0.31 10.80
N ASP A 483 -7.70 -1.37 10.00
CA ASP A 483 -7.06 -2.66 10.29
C ASP A 483 -5.54 -2.52 10.22
N ARG A 484 -5.05 -1.68 9.29
CA ARG A 484 -3.66 -1.25 9.25
C ARG A 484 -3.23 -0.58 10.56
N GLY A 485 -4.06 0.33 11.09
CA GLY A 485 -3.85 0.94 12.41
C GLY A 485 -3.76 -0.09 13.52
N SER A 486 -4.65 -1.08 13.55
CA SER A 486 -4.62 -2.17 14.54
C SER A 486 -3.30 -2.96 14.52
N LEU A 487 -2.78 -3.29 13.34
CA LEU A 487 -1.48 -3.96 13.21
C LEU A 487 -0.32 -3.09 13.73
N LEU A 488 -0.33 -1.78 13.45
CA LEU A 488 0.69 -0.87 13.97
C LEU A 488 0.61 -0.67 15.49
N TYR A 489 -0.60 -0.70 16.07
CA TYR A 489 -0.75 -0.78 17.53
C TYR A 489 -0.13 -2.06 18.09
N LYS A 490 -0.41 -3.21 17.47
CA LYS A 490 0.16 -4.50 17.89
C LYS A 490 1.69 -4.55 17.78
N VAL A 491 2.27 -3.93 16.75
CA VAL A 491 3.73 -3.74 16.66
C VAL A 491 4.25 -2.97 17.87
N ALA A 492 3.59 -1.87 18.24
CA ALA A 492 4.00 -1.07 19.39
C ALA A 492 3.88 -1.83 20.72
N ASP A 493 2.82 -2.63 20.89
CA ASP A 493 2.63 -3.45 22.09
C ASP A 493 3.71 -4.53 22.19
N LEU A 494 4.04 -5.21 21.09
CA LEU A 494 5.14 -6.18 21.06
C LEU A 494 6.51 -5.54 21.31
N MET A 495 6.74 -4.32 20.84
CA MET A 495 7.93 -3.54 21.17
C MET A 495 7.98 -3.19 22.66
N GLU A 496 6.84 -2.88 23.29
CA GLU A 496 6.74 -2.61 24.73
C GLU A 496 6.96 -3.88 25.56
N GLU A 497 6.45 -5.03 25.13
CA GLU A 497 6.71 -6.33 25.76
C GLU A 497 8.19 -6.72 25.73
N HIS A 498 8.93 -6.30 24.69
CA HIS A 498 10.36 -6.61 24.51
C HIS A 498 11.25 -5.39 24.79
N GLN A 499 10.76 -4.38 25.51
CA GLN A 499 11.45 -3.09 25.61
C GLN A 499 12.82 -3.19 26.30
N GLU A 500 12.97 -4.05 27.31
CA GLU A 500 14.24 -4.28 28.00
C GLU A 500 15.24 -5.02 27.10
N GLU A 501 14.77 -5.97 26.29
CA GLU A 501 15.61 -6.67 25.31
C GLU A 501 16.10 -5.69 24.23
N LEU A 502 15.18 -4.92 23.64
CA LEU A 502 15.50 -3.88 22.64
C LEU A 502 16.48 -2.84 23.20
N ALA A 503 16.27 -2.36 24.43
CA ALA A 503 17.17 -1.40 25.07
C ALA A 503 18.56 -2.01 25.35
N THR A 504 18.62 -3.30 25.70
CA THR A 504 19.88 -4.01 25.92
C THR A 504 20.65 -4.18 24.60
N ILE A 505 19.98 -4.55 23.51
CA ILE A 505 20.57 -4.62 22.17
C ILE A 505 21.08 -3.24 21.75
N GLU A 506 20.26 -2.19 21.89
CA GLU A 506 20.65 -0.82 21.54
C GLU A 506 21.88 -0.36 22.35
N SER A 507 21.96 -0.73 23.64
CA SER A 507 23.10 -0.41 24.50
C SER A 507 24.39 -1.08 24.03
N MET A 508 24.31 -2.34 23.60
CA MET A 508 25.47 -3.09 23.10
C MET A 508 25.89 -2.66 21.70
N ASP A 509 24.94 -2.41 20.79
CA ASP A 509 25.21 -2.15 19.37
C ASP A 509 25.56 -0.68 19.13
N SER A 510 25.01 0.25 19.94
CA SER A 510 25.20 1.69 19.73
C SER A 510 25.95 2.43 20.85
N GLY A 511 26.12 1.81 22.02
CA GLY A 511 26.69 2.47 23.21
C GLY A 511 25.69 3.33 23.98
N ALA A 512 24.40 3.33 23.61
CA ALA A 512 23.37 4.06 24.34
C ALA A 512 23.27 3.59 25.79
N VAL A 513 23.32 4.51 26.76
CA VAL A 513 23.11 4.18 28.18
C VAL A 513 21.74 3.52 28.35
N TYR A 514 21.68 2.36 29.00
CA TYR A 514 20.49 1.51 29.05
C TYR A 514 19.22 2.23 29.54
N THR A 515 19.34 3.01 30.60
CA THR A 515 18.20 3.77 31.16
C THR A 515 17.68 4.81 30.17
N LEU A 516 18.59 5.42 29.40
CA LEU A 516 18.26 6.34 28.32
C LEU A 516 17.70 5.61 27.08
N ALA A 517 18.26 4.45 26.72
CA ALA A 517 17.77 3.60 25.65
C ALA A 517 16.33 3.18 25.91
N LEU A 518 16.05 2.67 27.11
CA LEU A 518 14.71 2.27 27.53
C LEU A 518 13.71 3.42 27.44
N LYS A 519 14.03 4.57 28.06
CA LYS A 519 13.11 5.72 28.10
C LYS A 519 12.93 6.41 26.74
N THR A 520 13.99 6.50 25.93
CA THR A 520 14.03 7.35 24.74
C THR A 520 14.10 6.53 23.47
N HIS A 521 15.16 5.74 23.27
CA HIS A 521 15.36 5.02 22.02
C HIS A 521 14.21 4.03 21.75
N VAL A 522 13.79 3.29 22.78
CA VAL A 522 12.70 2.33 22.72
C VAL A 522 11.37 2.99 23.07
N GLY A 523 11.29 3.70 24.20
CA GLY A 523 10.06 4.34 24.67
C GLY A 523 9.44 5.31 23.65
N MET A 524 10.24 6.15 22.99
CA MET A 524 9.74 7.04 21.94
C MET A 524 9.38 6.28 20.65
N SER A 525 10.08 5.18 20.34
CA SER A 525 9.72 4.32 19.21
C SER A 525 8.33 3.71 19.37
N ILE A 526 8.02 3.18 20.57
CA ILE A 526 6.70 2.66 20.92
C ILE A 526 5.64 3.75 20.75
N GLN A 527 5.88 4.95 21.31
CA GLN A 527 4.98 6.09 21.16
C GLN A 527 4.78 6.49 19.70
N THR A 528 5.82 6.41 18.88
CA THR A 528 5.77 6.78 17.46
C THR A 528 4.86 5.84 16.67
N PHE A 529 4.99 4.52 16.87
CA PHE A 529 4.08 3.56 16.25
C PHE A 529 2.65 3.73 16.73
N ARG A 530 2.41 3.93 18.05
CA ARG A 530 1.07 4.22 18.60
C ARG A 530 0.45 5.49 18.03
N TYR A 531 1.25 6.54 17.87
CA TYR A 531 0.81 7.83 17.33
C TYR A 531 0.34 7.67 15.87
N PHE A 532 1.18 7.09 15.02
CA PHE A 532 0.87 6.93 13.60
C PHE A 532 -0.16 5.83 13.31
N ALA A 533 -0.28 4.81 14.17
CA ALA A 533 -1.39 3.86 14.12
C ALA A 533 -2.75 4.58 14.21
N GLY A 534 -2.84 5.59 15.08
CA GLY A 534 -4.03 6.43 15.22
C GLY A 534 -4.34 7.30 14.00
N TRP A 535 -3.38 7.53 13.10
CA TRP A 535 -3.56 8.36 11.90
C TRP A 535 -4.11 7.61 10.71
N CYS A 536 -3.97 6.27 10.65
CA CYS A 536 -4.32 5.50 9.47
C CYS A 536 -5.74 5.80 8.95
N ASP A 537 -6.74 5.90 9.84
CA ASP A 537 -8.13 6.20 9.49
C ASP A 537 -8.54 7.69 9.61
N LYS A 538 -7.56 8.58 9.82
CA LYS A 538 -7.76 10.04 9.95
C LYS A 538 -7.13 10.83 8.80
N ILE A 539 -6.47 10.15 7.87
CA ILE A 539 -5.97 10.75 6.63
C ILE A 539 -7.14 11.12 5.73
N GLN A 540 -7.36 12.42 5.51
CA GLN A 540 -8.50 12.94 4.74
C GLN A 540 -8.11 13.70 3.48
N GLY A 541 -8.99 13.64 2.48
CA GLY A 541 -8.99 14.52 1.32
C GLY A 541 -9.72 15.84 1.59
N LYS A 542 -10.05 16.59 0.53
CA LYS A 542 -10.80 17.86 0.58
C LYS A 542 -11.88 17.89 -0.49
N THR A 543 -12.98 18.58 -0.26
CA THR A 543 -13.90 19.04 -1.32
C THR A 543 -13.55 20.48 -1.70
N ILE A 544 -13.57 20.80 -3.00
CA ILE A 544 -13.05 22.08 -3.53
C ILE A 544 -14.16 22.81 -4.31
N PRO A 545 -14.53 24.04 -3.90
CA PRO A 545 -15.57 24.81 -4.58
C PRO A 545 -15.01 25.50 -5.83
N ILE A 546 -14.78 24.74 -6.90
CA ILE A 546 -14.32 25.28 -8.17
C ILE A 546 -15.43 26.06 -8.90
N ASN A 547 -15.04 26.92 -9.84
CA ASN A 547 -15.97 27.56 -10.77
C ASN A 547 -16.80 26.50 -11.51
N GLN A 548 -18.08 26.79 -11.71
CA GLN A 548 -19.03 25.87 -12.33
C GLN A 548 -19.06 26.09 -13.86
N ALA A 549 -19.06 25.00 -14.62
CA ALA A 549 -19.27 24.99 -16.07
C ALA A 549 -20.75 25.18 -16.41
N ARG A 550 -21.28 26.39 -16.15
CA ARG A 550 -22.73 26.67 -16.29
C ARG A 550 -23.24 26.37 -17.72
N PRO A 551 -24.46 25.81 -17.86
CA PRO A 551 -25.47 25.57 -16.82
C PRO A 551 -25.23 24.34 -15.93
N ASN A 552 -24.27 23.47 -16.28
CA ASN A 552 -23.92 22.27 -15.52
C ASN A 552 -23.28 22.61 -14.17
N ARG A 553 -23.07 21.58 -13.35
CA ARG A 553 -22.37 21.68 -12.06
C ARG A 553 -21.10 20.85 -12.06
N ASN A 554 -20.17 21.20 -11.19
CA ASN A 554 -18.95 20.43 -10.99
C ASN A 554 -18.75 20.10 -9.51
N LEU A 555 -18.39 18.85 -9.23
CA LEU A 555 -17.93 18.37 -7.93
C LEU A 555 -16.44 18.06 -8.06
N THR A 556 -15.60 18.77 -7.30
CA THR A 556 -14.18 18.46 -7.16
C THR A 556 -13.88 18.00 -5.74
N PHE A 557 -13.17 16.88 -5.62
CA PHE A 557 -12.63 16.41 -4.36
C PHE A 557 -11.25 15.79 -4.54
N THR A 558 -10.50 15.64 -3.45
CA THR A 558 -9.18 15.01 -3.46
C THR A 558 -9.19 13.68 -2.72
N LYS A 559 -8.37 12.74 -3.19
CA LYS A 559 -8.03 11.49 -2.51
C LYS A 559 -6.56 11.53 -2.08
N LYS A 560 -6.29 11.11 -0.84
CA LYS A 560 -4.93 10.85 -0.35
C LYS A 560 -4.63 9.38 -0.60
N GLU A 561 -3.59 9.10 -1.37
CA GLU A 561 -3.19 7.74 -1.74
C GLU A 561 -1.73 7.50 -1.32
N PRO A 562 -1.34 6.26 -0.99
CA PRO A 562 0.06 5.92 -0.77
C PRO A 562 0.93 6.19 -2.02
N LEU A 563 2.22 6.37 -1.81
CA LEU A 563 3.21 6.50 -2.87
C LEU A 563 3.56 5.16 -3.52
N GLY A 564 3.56 4.06 -2.75
CA GLY A 564 3.96 2.72 -3.16
C GLY A 564 5.17 2.24 -2.39
N VAL A 565 6.17 1.68 -3.07
CA VAL A 565 7.40 1.22 -2.43
C VAL A 565 8.27 2.41 -2.00
N CYS A 566 8.63 2.45 -0.73
CA CYS A 566 9.52 3.45 -0.15
C CYS A 566 10.86 2.84 0.27
N ALA A 567 11.96 3.56 0.05
CA ALA A 567 13.25 3.25 0.63
C ALA A 567 13.48 4.16 1.85
N ILE A 568 14.02 3.59 2.93
CA ILE A 568 14.36 4.35 4.14
C ILE A 568 15.81 4.03 4.50
N VAL A 569 16.64 5.07 4.65
CA VAL A 569 18.05 4.94 5.04
C VAL A 569 18.24 5.74 6.32
N ILE A 570 18.62 5.05 7.40
CA ILE A 570 18.69 5.63 8.75
C ILE A 570 20.14 5.77 9.26
N PRO A 571 20.40 6.73 10.17
CA PRO A 571 21.69 6.91 10.81
C PRO A 571 21.89 5.90 11.95
N TRP A 572 23.02 6.02 12.65
CA TRP A 572 23.49 5.10 13.68
C TRP A 572 23.31 5.62 15.13
N ASN A 573 22.91 6.88 15.30
CA ASN A 573 22.92 7.53 16.61
C ASN A 573 21.72 7.17 17.51
N TYR A 574 20.55 6.94 16.91
CA TYR A 574 19.39 6.34 17.56
C TYR A 574 18.78 5.28 16.63
N PRO A 575 19.42 4.10 16.47
CA PRO A 575 19.07 3.13 15.43
C PRO A 575 17.58 2.77 15.39
N LEU A 576 17.00 2.34 16.52
CA LEU A 576 15.59 1.96 16.57
C LEU A 576 14.65 3.17 16.47
N MET A 577 15.02 4.30 17.09
CA MET A 577 14.19 5.50 17.12
C MET A 577 14.04 6.13 15.73
N MET A 578 15.13 6.22 14.97
CA MET A 578 15.10 6.75 13.60
C MET A 578 14.40 5.79 12.64
N LEU A 579 14.53 4.48 12.87
CA LEU A 579 13.69 3.49 12.20
C LEU A 579 12.21 3.78 12.45
N ALA A 580 11.80 3.95 13.72
CA ALA A 580 10.41 4.16 14.09
C ALA A 580 9.84 5.46 13.51
N TRP A 581 10.58 6.57 13.60
CA TRP A 581 10.17 7.88 13.09
C TRP A 581 9.77 7.84 11.62
N LYS A 582 10.61 7.21 10.79
CA LYS A 582 10.38 7.14 9.34
C LYS A 582 9.41 6.04 8.96
N SER A 583 9.52 4.87 9.59
CA SER A 583 8.76 3.68 9.20
C SER A 583 7.31 3.77 9.62
N ALA A 584 7.00 4.29 10.82
CA ALA A 584 5.64 4.37 11.32
C ALA A 584 4.75 5.27 10.44
N ALA A 585 5.23 6.46 10.06
CA ALA A 585 4.52 7.36 9.14
C ALA A 585 4.35 6.74 7.73
N CYS A 586 5.41 6.09 7.23
CA CYS A 586 5.42 5.39 5.94
C CYS A 586 4.34 4.30 5.89
N LEU A 587 4.32 3.43 6.91
CA LEU A 587 3.39 2.32 7.03
C LEU A 587 1.97 2.82 7.27
N ALA A 588 1.75 3.81 8.15
CA ALA A 588 0.42 4.35 8.40
C ALA A 588 -0.23 4.91 7.13
N ALA A 589 0.57 5.58 6.29
CA ALA A 589 0.14 6.07 4.98
C ALA A 589 -0.16 4.96 3.95
N GLY A 590 0.16 3.69 4.23
CA GLY A 590 -0.17 2.53 3.40
C GLY A 590 0.90 2.12 2.40
N ASN A 591 2.13 2.59 2.60
CA ASN A 591 3.27 2.20 1.79
C ASN A 591 3.89 0.91 2.31
N THR A 592 4.71 0.27 1.47
CA THR A 592 5.66 -0.77 1.88
C THR A 592 7.06 -0.18 1.90
N LEU A 593 7.99 -0.78 2.65
CA LEU A 593 9.33 -0.23 2.82
C LEU A 593 10.46 -1.25 2.67
N VAL A 594 11.58 -0.77 2.12
CA VAL A 594 12.89 -1.40 2.19
C VAL A 594 13.79 -0.48 3.01
N LEU A 595 14.21 -0.96 4.17
CA LEU A 595 14.99 -0.21 5.14
C LEU A 595 16.46 -0.64 5.12
N LYS A 596 17.33 0.35 5.14
CA LYS A 596 18.76 0.19 5.27
C LYS A 596 19.18 0.77 6.64
N PRO A 597 19.50 -0.05 7.66
CA PRO A 597 20.06 0.43 8.92
C PRO A 597 21.53 0.86 8.74
N ALA A 598 22.04 1.81 9.52
CA ALA A 598 23.47 2.13 9.46
C ALA A 598 24.31 0.86 9.67
N GLN A 599 25.43 0.74 8.94
CA GLN A 599 26.20 -0.52 8.92
C GLN A 599 26.69 -0.88 10.32
N VAL A 600 27.05 0.11 11.12
CA VAL A 600 27.59 -0.07 12.47
C VAL A 600 26.54 -0.36 13.55
N THR A 601 25.24 -0.29 13.24
CA THR A 601 24.15 -0.52 14.21
C THR A 601 22.93 -1.23 13.61
N PRO A 602 23.05 -2.49 13.16
CA PRO A 602 21.96 -3.19 12.49
C PRO A 602 20.98 -3.91 13.44
N LEU A 603 21.36 -4.19 14.68
CA LEU A 603 20.76 -5.29 15.45
C LEU A 603 19.33 -5.01 15.92
N THR A 604 19.03 -3.78 16.37
CA THR A 604 17.66 -3.44 16.78
C THR A 604 16.70 -3.32 15.60
N ALA A 605 17.20 -2.97 14.40
CA ALA A 605 16.39 -3.01 13.19
C ALA A 605 16.00 -4.46 12.84
N LEU A 606 16.96 -5.40 12.93
CA LEU A 606 16.68 -6.82 12.70
C LEU A 606 15.78 -7.41 13.78
N LYS A 607 15.95 -7.03 15.05
CA LYS A 607 15.00 -7.42 16.11
C LYS A 607 13.60 -6.87 15.87
N PHE A 608 13.49 -5.64 15.36
CA PHE A 608 12.20 -5.06 14.97
C PHE A 608 11.53 -5.86 13.83
N ALA A 609 12.29 -6.38 12.86
CA ALA A 609 11.74 -7.26 11.82
C ALA A 609 11.09 -8.53 12.41
N GLU A 610 11.73 -9.20 13.36
CA GLU A 610 11.13 -10.32 14.10
C GLU A 610 9.80 -9.93 14.75
N LEU A 611 9.78 -8.78 15.45
CA LEU A 611 8.56 -8.29 16.11
C LEU A 611 7.45 -7.95 15.10
N SER A 612 7.81 -7.48 13.91
CA SER A 612 6.84 -7.17 12.85
C SER A 612 6.14 -8.43 12.33
N VAL A 613 6.84 -9.57 12.23
CA VAL A 613 6.22 -10.84 11.88
C VAL A 613 5.29 -11.31 12.98
N LYS A 614 5.74 -11.27 14.25
CA LYS A 614 4.88 -11.60 15.42
C LYS A 614 3.62 -10.72 15.49
N ALA A 615 3.72 -9.47 15.03
CA ALA A 615 2.58 -8.56 14.95
C ALA A 615 1.57 -8.98 13.88
N GLY A 616 1.95 -9.81 12.90
CA GLY A 616 1.13 -10.18 11.76
C GLY A 616 1.20 -9.17 10.62
N ILE A 617 2.31 -8.40 10.52
CA ILE A 617 2.54 -7.55 9.36
C ILE A 617 2.74 -8.44 8.13
N PRO A 618 1.99 -8.23 7.03
CA PRO A 618 2.09 -9.10 5.86
C PRO A 618 3.51 -9.17 5.29
N LYS A 619 3.89 -10.35 4.79
CA LYS A 619 5.18 -10.60 4.14
C LYS A 619 5.46 -9.56 3.05
N GLY A 620 6.70 -9.07 3.03
CA GLY A 620 7.18 -8.07 2.06
C GLY A 620 6.82 -6.61 2.38
N VAL A 621 5.90 -6.34 3.33
CA VAL A 621 5.58 -4.94 3.72
C VAL A 621 6.78 -4.24 4.33
N ILE A 622 7.58 -4.97 5.11
CA ILE A 622 8.81 -4.52 5.73
C ILE A 622 9.93 -5.43 5.24
N ASN A 623 11.02 -4.84 4.74
CA ASN A 623 12.26 -5.54 4.38
C ASN A 623 13.43 -4.75 4.97
N ILE A 624 14.43 -5.41 5.52
CA ILE A 624 15.57 -4.78 6.21
C ILE A 624 16.88 -5.37 5.69
N LEU A 625 17.76 -4.50 5.18
CA LEU A 625 19.00 -4.86 4.50
C LEU A 625 20.22 -4.23 5.19
N PRO A 626 20.87 -4.94 6.13
CA PRO A 626 22.16 -4.54 6.65
C PRO A 626 23.23 -4.57 5.55
N GLY A 627 24.20 -3.65 5.61
CA GLY A 627 25.27 -3.55 4.62
C GLY A 627 25.75 -2.13 4.36
N SER A 628 26.53 -1.96 3.29
CA SER A 628 27.13 -0.66 2.95
C SER A 628 26.11 0.37 2.48
N GLY A 629 26.20 1.58 3.02
CA GLY A 629 25.43 2.72 2.53
C GLY A 629 25.76 3.09 1.08
N GLY A 630 27.04 3.00 0.69
CA GLY A 630 27.49 3.33 -0.67
C GLY A 630 27.03 2.35 -1.74
N MET A 631 26.51 1.18 -1.35
CA MET A 631 26.01 0.17 -2.29
C MET A 631 24.51 -0.07 -2.11
N VAL A 632 24.03 -0.41 -0.91
CA VAL A 632 22.59 -0.62 -0.66
C VAL A 632 21.83 0.71 -0.82
N GLY A 633 22.31 1.78 -0.18
CA GLY A 633 21.69 3.10 -0.28
C GLY A 633 21.72 3.67 -1.70
N GLN A 634 22.82 3.44 -2.44
CA GLN A 634 22.92 3.84 -3.84
C GLN A 634 21.94 3.06 -4.71
N ARG A 635 21.90 1.72 -4.59
CA ARG A 635 20.97 0.89 -5.37
C ARG A 635 19.51 1.26 -5.09
N LEU A 636 19.13 1.50 -3.84
CA LEU A 636 17.79 1.99 -3.48
C LEU A 636 17.46 3.35 -4.11
N SER A 637 18.46 4.25 -4.18
CA SER A 637 18.32 5.57 -4.82
C SER A 637 18.13 5.47 -6.33
N ASP A 638 18.71 4.44 -6.96
CA ASP A 638 18.67 4.23 -8.41
C ASP A 638 17.50 3.33 -8.85
N HIS A 639 16.92 2.53 -7.95
CA HIS A 639 15.94 1.50 -8.31
C HIS A 639 14.66 2.12 -8.93
N PRO A 640 14.17 1.58 -10.07
CA PRO A 640 13.04 2.17 -10.80
C PRO A 640 11.68 1.99 -10.11
N ASP A 641 11.52 0.95 -9.29
CA ASP A 641 10.27 0.67 -8.56
C ASP A 641 10.15 1.41 -7.21
N VAL A 642 11.24 1.98 -6.70
CA VAL A 642 11.18 2.83 -5.49
C VAL A 642 10.58 4.18 -5.87
N ARG A 643 9.55 4.63 -5.15
CA ARG A 643 8.80 5.87 -5.41
C ARG A 643 9.12 7.01 -4.46
N LYS A 644 9.68 6.69 -3.29
CA LYS A 644 10.16 7.66 -2.33
C LYS A 644 11.40 7.16 -1.62
N LEU A 645 12.35 8.05 -1.32
CA LEU A 645 13.47 7.77 -0.44
C LEU A 645 13.49 8.73 0.75
N GLY A 646 13.41 8.21 1.98
CA GLY A 646 13.61 8.97 3.20
C GLY A 646 15.03 8.75 3.73
N PHE A 647 15.85 9.79 3.78
CA PHE A 647 17.22 9.72 4.24
C PHE A 647 17.46 10.63 5.44
N THR A 648 18.13 10.08 6.45
CA THR A 648 18.81 10.87 7.48
C THR A 648 20.29 10.52 7.50
N GLY A 649 21.14 11.54 7.51
CA GLY A 649 22.60 11.37 7.57
C GLY A 649 23.35 12.63 7.17
N SER A 650 24.61 12.49 6.74
CA SER A 650 25.44 13.66 6.44
C SER A 650 25.03 14.38 5.16
N THR A 651 25.24 15.70 5.12
CA THR A 651 24.89 16.55 3.97
C THR A 651 25.50 16.12 2.64
N PRO A 652 26.80 15.73 2.56
CA PRO A 652 27.39 15.26 1.30
C PRO A 652 26.67 14.02 0.73
N ILE A 653 26.29 13.07 1.60
CA ILE A 653 25.57 11.86 1.19
C ILE A 653 24.13 12.17 0.82
N GLY A 654 23.46 13.06 1.55
CA GLY A 654 22.12 13.56 1.21
C GLY A 654 22.06 14.18 -0.19
N LYS A 655 23.07 15.01 -0.54
CA LYS A 655 23.21 15.58 -1.89
C LYS A 655 23.39 14.50 -2.96
N GLN A 656 24.18 13.47 -2.69
CA GLN A 656 24.34 12.33 -3.60
C GLN A 656 23.03 11.57 -3.80
N ILE A 657 22.32 11.25 -2.72
CA ILE A 657 21.03 10.55 -2.77
C ILE A 657 20.01 11.36 -3.56
N MET A 658 19.89 12.66 -3.29
CA MET A 658 18.98 13.55 -4.03
C MET A 658 19.31 13.56 -5.53
N LYS A 659 20.59 13.66 -5.89
CA LYS A 659 21.06 13.59 -7.27
C LYS A 659 20.65 12.27 -7.94
N SER A 660 20.88 11.13 -7.28
CA SER A 660 20.51 9.82 -7.82
C SER A 660 19.00 9.64 -7.96
N CYS A 661 18.21 10.15 -7.00
CA CYS A 661 16.75 10.18 -7.11
C CYS A 661 16.28 10.98 -8.33
N ALA A 662 16.90 12.14 -8.58
CA ALA A 662 16.59 12.99 -9.72
C ALA A 662 16.97 12.34 -11.06
N LEU A 663 18.15 11.70 -11.14
CA LEU A 663 18.66 11.09 -12.37
C LEU A 663 17.97 9.78 -12.75
N SER A 664 17.39 9.06 -11.77
CA SER A 664 16.79 7.74 -12.00
C SER A 664 15.34 7.85 -12.52
N ASN A 665 14.39 8.14 -11.64
CA ASN A 665 12.95 8.08 -11.95
C ASN A 665 12.13 9.21 -11.30
N LEU A 666 12.78 10.30 -10.87
CA LEU A 666 12.16 11.42 -10.15
C LEU A 666 11.35 10.99 -8.91
N LYS A 667 11.81 9.93 -8.22
CA LYS A 667 11.24 9.51 -6.94
C LYS A 667 11.28 10.67 -5.94
N LYS A 668 10.25 10.79 -5.10
CA LYS A 668 10.22 11.78 -4.01
C LYS A 668 11.40 11.53 -3.06
N VAL A 669 11.92 12.57 -2.46
CA VAL A 669 12.99 12.46 -1.46
C VAL A 669 12.71 13.39 -0.28
N SER A 670 12.95 12.91 0.93
CA SER A 670 12.98 13.72 2.15
C SER A 670 14.34 13.56 2.80
N LEU A 671 14.97 14.67 3.19
CA LEU A 671 16.34 14.73 3.65
C LEU A 671 16.39 15.43 5.00
N GLU A 672 16.84 14.74 6.04
CA GLU A 672 17.23 15.37 7.29
C GLU A 672 18.74 15.20 7.46
N LEU A 673 19.44 16.32 7.40
CA LEU A 673 20.90 16.39 7.28
C LEU A 673 21.49 17.10 8.50
N GLY A 674 22.83 17.19 8.56
CA GLY A 674 23.57 17.67 9.73
C GLY A 674 23.09 19.02 10.28
N GLY A 675 23.50 19.30 11.52
CA GLY A 675 23.15 20.52 12.25
C GLY A 675 24.36 21.21 12.87
N LYS A 676 24.30 22.53 12.96
CA LYS A 676 25.17 23.34 13.83
C LYS A 676 24.32 24.26 14.71
N SER A 677 23.38 23.63 15.41
CA SER A 677 22.26 24.29 16.09
C SER A 677 22.75 25.29 17.15
N PRO A 678 22.32 26.56 17.10
CA PRO A 678 22.70 27.56 18.09
C PRO A 678 21.78 27.51 19.32
N LEU A 679 22.36 27.66 20.51
CA LEU A 679 21.65 27.91 21.76
C LEU A 679 22.09 29.25 22.35
N ILE A 680 21.16 30.21 22.46
CA ILE A 680 21.40 31.55 23.00
C ILE A 680 20.95 31.60 24.46
N ILE A 681 21.84 31.99 25.38
CA ILE A 681 21.58 32.04 26.82
C ILE A 681 21.76 33.48 27.31
N PHE A 682 20.64 34.13 27.64
CA PHE A 682 20.62 35.48 28.19
C PHE A 682 20.84 35.49 29.71
N SER A 683 21.41 36.58 30.21
CA SER A 683 21.70 36.87 31.62
C SER A 683 20.48 36.84 32.54
N ASP A 684 19.28 37.12 32.01
CA ASP A 684 18.03 37.09 32.77
C ASP A 684 17.42 35.68 32.96
N CYS A 685 18.05 34.66 32.39
CA CYS A 685 17.58 33.29 32.48
C CYS A 685 17.64 32.74 33.93
N ASP A 686 17.02 31.58 34.12
CA ASP A 686 17.27 30.77 35.31
C ASP A 686 18.59 30.04 35.13
N LEU A 687 19.67 30.57 35.72
CA LEU A 687 21.04 30.07 35.48
C LEU A 687 21.19 28.58 35.83
N ASP A 688 20.57 28.10 36.91
CA ASP A 688 20.62 26.69 37.30
C ASP A 688 19.90 25.78 36.30
N LYS A 689 18.79 26.25 35.72
CA LYS A 689 18.14 25.54 34.61
C LYS A 689 18.95 25.65 33.32
N ALA A 690 19.55 26.80 33.04
CA ALA A 690 20.35 27.02 31.84
C ALA A 690 21.58 26.11 31.82
N VAL A 691 22.28 25.93 32.94
CA VAL A 691 23.40 24.97 33.06
C VAL A 691 22.91 23.55 32.77
N ARG A 692 21.85 23.09 33.45
CA ARG A 692 21.30 21.73 33.25
C ARG A 692 20.82 21.47 31.82
N MET A 693 20.06 22.41 31.25
CA MET A 693 19.52 22.26 29.89
C MET A 693 20.57 22.49 28.82
N GLY A 694 21.55 23.37 29.06
CA GLY A 694 22.71 23.56 28.19
C GLY A 694 23.59 22.32 28.15
N MET A 695 23.85 21.69 29.30
CA MET A 695 24.50 20.38 29.34
C MET A 695 23.70 19.30 28.61
N SER A 696 22.38 19.21 28.85
CA SER A 696 21.52 18.27 28.12
C SER A 696 21.59 18.51 26.61
N SER A 697 21.59 19.77 26.16
CA SER A 697 21.63 20.13 24.74
C SER A 697 22.88 19.63 24.00
N VAL A 698 23.97 19.35 24.72
CA VAL A 698 25.24 18.90 24.15
C VAL A 698 25.54 17.44 24.47
N TYR A 699 25.39 17.02 25.73
CA TYR A 699 25.89 15.73 26.21
C TYR A 699 24.86 14.61 26.17
N PHE A 700 23.59 14.93 25.93
CA PHE A 700 22.54 13.91 25.79
C PHE A 700 22.88 12.91 24.68
N ASN A 701 22.74 11.62 24.97
CA ASN A 701 23.16 10.52 24.10
C ASN A 701 24.61 10.70 23.61
N LYS A 702 25.51 11.10 24.51
CA LYS A 702 26.96 11.34 24.24
C LYS A 702 27.21 12.24 23.02
N GLY A 703 26.33 13.21 22.81
CA GLY A 703 26.39 14.23 21.76
C GLY A 703 26.13 13.73 20.34
N GLU A 704 25.86 12.45 20.16
CA GLU A 704 25.45 11.88 18.86
C GLU A 704 23.95 12.12 18.69
N ASN A 705 23.63 13.36 18.39
CA ASN A 705 22.28 13.87 18.38
C ASN A 705 22.20 14.98 17.34
N CYS A 706 21.38 14.82 16.30
CA CYS A 706 21.31 15.77 15.18
C CYS A 706 20.89 17.17 15.62
N ILE A 707 20.07 17.27 16.66
CA ILE A 707 19.64 18.57 17.21
C ILE A 707 20.59 19.15 18.26
N ALA A 708 21.70 18.47 18.60
CA ALA A 708 22.62 18.94 19.62
C ALA A 708 23.01 20.41 19.40
N ALA A 709 23.11 21.18 20.49
CA ALA A 709 23.52 22.57 20.44
C ALA A 709 25.02 22.64 20.11
N GLY A 710 25.33 22.67 18.83
CA GLY A 710 26.70 22.70 18.33
C GLY A 710 27.42 24.02 18.58
N ARG A 711 26.69 25.08 18.99
CA ARG A 711 27.22 26.37 19.47
C ARG A 711 26.35 26.88 20.60
N LEU A 712 26.98 27.32 21.68
CA LEU A 712 26.32 28.07 22.74
C LEU A 712 26.81 29.51 22.69
N PHE A 713 25.89 30.46 22.70
CA PHE A 713 26.16 31.88 22.86
C PHE A 713 25.69 32.28 24.25
N VAL A 714 26.62 32.66 25.12
CA VAL A 714 26.32 33.02 26.50
C VAL A 714 26.60 34.51 26.71
N GLU A 715 25.65 35.22 27.29
CA GLU A 715 25.76 36.66 27.51
C GLU A 715 26.93 36.97 28.45
N GLU A 716 27.69 38.02 28.13
CA GLU A 716 29.00 38.32 28.72
C GLU A 716 28.99 38.34 30.25
N SER A 717 27.97 38.96 30.85
CA SER A 717 27.81 39.10 32.31
C SER A 717 27.65 37.78 33.08
N ILE A 718 27.19 36.70 32.45
CA ILE A 718 26.98 35.39 33.11
C ILE A 718 27.92 34.29 32.59
N HIS A 719 28.74 34.56 31.56
CA HIS A 719 29.53 33.53 30.89
C HIS A 719 30.47 32.77 31.82
N ASP A 720 31.32 33.46 32.57
CA ASP A 720 32.38 32.80 33.35
C ASP A 720 31.79 31.95 34.49
N GLU A 721 30.71 32.43 35.11
CA GLU A 721 29.96 31.68 36.11
C GLU A 721 29.27 30.46 35.51
N TYR A 722 28.62 30.61 34.35
CA TYR A 722 28.01 29.50 33.61
C TYR A 722 29.03 28.39 33.30
N ILE A 723 30.20 28.76 32.76
CA ILE A 723 31.26 27.80 32.43
C ILE A 723 31.77 27.08 33.69
N SER A 724 31.99 27.81 34.80
CA SER A 724 32.42 27.19 36.07
C SER A 724 31.42 26.12 36.53
N ARG A 725 30.12 26.47 36.56
CA ARG A 725 29.05 25.54 36.97
C ARG A 725 28.92 24.36 36.02
N VAL A 726 29.05 24.55 34.71
CA VAL A 726 29.08 23.45 33.73
C VAL A 726 30.22 22.47 34.04
N VAL A 727 31.43 22.97 34.28
CA VAL A 727 32.59 22.10 34.60
C VAL A 727 32.39 21.35 35.93
N GLU A 728 31.78 21.99 36.93
CA GLU A 728 31.43 21.33 38.20
C GLU A 728 30.44 20.18 38.01
N GLU A 729 29.44 20.36 37.16
CA GLU A 729 28.46 19.31 36.85
C GLU A 729 29.05 18.20 35.97
N ILE A 730 29.91 18.53 34.98
CA ILE A 730 30.61 17.52 34.16
C ILE A 730 31.43 16.56 35.04
N LYS A 731 32.12 17.09 36.06
CA LYS A 731 32.91 16.27 37.00
C LYS A 731 32.07 15.30 37.83
N LYS A 732 30.74 15.49 37.89
CA LYS A 732 29.80 14.57 38.56
C LYS A 732 29.29 13.47 37.64
N MET A 733 29.42 13.62 36.32
CA MET A 733 28.93 12.64 35.35
C MET A 733 29.72 11.34 35.46
N LYS A 734 29.01 10.22 35.62
CA LYS A 734 29.64 8.90 35.63
C LYS A 734 29.81 8.39 34.19
N ILE A 735 31.07 8.26 33.77
CA ILE A 735 31.44 7.63 32.49
C ILE A 735 31.61 6.12 32.70
N GLY A 736 30.89 5.29 31.97
CA GLY A 736 30.79 3.89 32.33
C GLY A 736 30.21 2.96 31.28
N ASP A 737 30.17 1.67 31.64
CA ASP A 737 29.43 0.67 30.88
C ASP A 737 27.97 1.13 30.72
N PRO A 738 27.41 1.20 29.50
CA PRO A 738 26.02 1.57 29.27
C PRO A 738 25.00 0.75 30.05
N LEU A 739 25.33 -0.49 30.44
CA LEU A 739 24.45 -1.37 31.21
C LEU A 739 24.50 -1.10 32.73
N ASP A 740 25.52 -0.41 33.24
CA ASP A 740 25.52 0.06 34.63
C ASP A 740 24.47 1.16 34.81
N ARG A 741 23.51 0.93 35.72
CA ARG A 741 22.37 1.84 35.96
C ARG A 741 22.75 3.21 36.47
N SER A 742 23.98 3.38 36.96
CA SER A 742 24.50 4.66 37.43
C SER A 742 25.32 5.40 36.38
N THR A 743 25.54 4.84 35.19
CA THR A 743 26.23 5.52 34.09
C THR A 743 25.37 6.66 33.55
N ASP A 744 25.98 7.84 33.40
CA ASP A 744 25.37 9.00 32.75
C ASP A 744 25.87 9.18 31.31
N HIS A 745 27.10 8.75 31.03
CA HIS A 745 27.80 8.96 29.76
C HIS A 745 28.44 7.67 29.25
N GLY A 746 27.91 7.15 28.14
CA GLY A 746 28.39 5.93 27.48
C GLY A 746 29.54 6.19 26.49
N PRO A 747 30.00 5.14 25.77
CA PRO A 747 31.00 5.28 24.73
C PRO A 747 30.41 5.95 23.48
N GLN A 748 31.28 6.48 22.62
CA GLN A 748 30.90 6.85 21.26
C GLN A 748 30.61 5.59 20.44
N ASN A 749 29.73 5.73 19.45
CA ASN A 749 29.13 4.60 18.73
C ASN A 749 30.13 3.66 18.04
N HIS A 750 31.19 4.20 17.43
CA HIS A 750 32.19 3.38 16.74
C HIS A 750 33.54 4.10 16.65
N LYS A 751 34.62 3.33 16.47
CA LYS A 751 36.00 3.84 16.51
C LYS A 751 36.27 5.00 15.56
N ALA A 752 35.83 4.91 14.30
CA ALA A 752 36.06 5.96 13.32
C ALA A 752 35.37 7.30 13.69
N HIS A 753 34.27 7.26 14.46
CA HIS A 753 33.63 8.46 14.98
C HIS A 753 34.43 9.07 16.14
N LEU A 754 34.90 8.24 17.08
CA LEU A 754 35.80 8.69 18.14
C LEU A 754 37.04 9.38 17.56
N ASP A 755 37.69 8.76 16.57
CA ASP A 755 38.91 9.33 15.96
C ASP A 755 38.66 10.72 15.36
N LYS A 756 37.51 10.91 14.68
CA LYS A 756 37.10 12.22 14.16
C LYS A 756 36.86 13.25 15.25
N LEU A 757 36.30 12.85 16.39
CA LEU A 757 36.06 13.76 17.51
C LEU A 757 37.36 14.23 18.16
N LEU A 758 38.35 13.34 18.28
CA LEU A 758 39.69 13.72 18.76
C LEU A 758 40.36 14.70 17.80
N GLU A 759 40.30 14.43 16.49
CA GLU A 759 40.79 15.34 15.46
C GLU A 759 40.07 16.70 15.50
N TYR A 760 38.75 16.70 15.68
CA TYR A 760 37.95 17.93 15.82
C TYR A 760 38.42 18.78 17.00
N CYS A 761 38.70 18.17 18.16
CA CYS A 761 39.23 18.88 19.33
C CYS A 761 40.66 19.40 19.08
N ASP A 762 41.52 18.62 18.43
CA ASP A 762 42.87 19.03 18.08
C ASP A 762 42.89 20.25 17.14
N ILE A 763 42.00 20.28 16.13
CA ILE A 763 41.84 21.44 15.24
C ILE A 763 41.39 22.66 16.04
N GLY A 764 40.42 22.49 16.95
CA GLY A 764 39.97 23.55 17.85
C GLY A 764 41.08 24.25 18.62
N VAL A 765 41.93 23.46 19.28
CA VAL A 765 43.08 23.99 20.02
C VAL A 765 44.07 24.67 19.08
N LYS A 766 44.35 24.08 17.90
CA LYS A 766 45.27 24.65 16.90
C LYS A 766 44.80 25.99 16.35
N GLU A 767 43.50 26.19 16.22
CA GLU A 767 42.89 27.44 15.75
C GLU A 767 42.72 28.50 16.85
N GLY A 768 43.10 28.19 18.10
CA GLY A 768 43.14 29.17 19.19
C GLY A 768 41.94 29.14 20.15
N ALA A 769 41.02 28.19 20.01
CA ALA A 769 39.97 27.99 21.01
C ALA A 769 40.57 27.49 22.33
N THR A 770 40.00 27.91 23.45
CA THR A 770 40.45 27.51 24.80
C THR A 770 39.75 26.23 25.23
N LEU A 771 40.49 25.13 25.31
CA LEU A 771 40.02 23.86 25.90
C LEU A 771 39.97 23.98 27.42
N VAL A 772 38.77 24.06 28.00
CA VAL A 772 38.55 24.22 29.45
C VAL A 772 38.57 22.87 30.17
N TYR A 773 37.97 21.84 29.55
CA TYR A 773 37.87 20.49 30.09
C TYR A 773 37.70 19.48 28.96
N GLY A 774 38.21 18.26 29.15
CA GLY A 774 38.02 17.13 28.23
C GLY A 774 38.95 17.15 27.01
N GLY A 775 38.39 16.80 25.85
CA GLY A 775 39.06 16.82 24.55
C GLY A 775 39.87 15.57 24.24
N ARG A 776 39.72 14.51 25.03
CA ARG A 776 40.53 13.29 24.93
C ARG A 776 39.68 12.03 25.01
N GLN A 777 40.29 10.93 24.56
CA GLN A 777 39.76 9.58 24.81
C GLN A 777 39.95 9.25 26.29
N VAL A 778 38.94 8.63 26.91
CA VAL A 778 39.06 8.14 28.28
C VAL A 778 39.98 6.92 28.30
N ASP A 779 40.90 6.86 29.26
CA ASP A 779 41.85 5.74 29.41
C ASP A 779 41.16 4.49 29.97
N ARG A 780 40.41 3.81 29.09
CA ARG A 780 39.69 2.56 29.34
C ARG A 780 39.43 1.83 28.01
N PRO A 781 39.08 0.52 28.04
CA PRO A 781 38.62 -0.19 26.86
C PRO A 781 37.39 0.48 26.21
N GLY A 782 37.22 0.24 24.91
CA GLY A 782 36.13 0.81 24.12
C GLY A 782 36.40 2.23 23.61
N PHE A 783 35.33 2.87 23.13
CA PHE A 783 35.41 4.11 22.37
C PHE A 783 34.88 5.32 23.16
N PHE A 784 35.33 5.47 24.40
CA PHE A 784 34.87 6.54 25.29
C PHE A 784 35.59 7.87 25.06
N MET A 785 34.83 8.97 25.00
CA MET A 785 35.37 10.33 24.97
C MET A 785 34.93 11.10 26.23
N GLU A 786 35.83 11.91 26.78
CA GLU A 786 35.50 12.85 27.85
C GLU A 786 34.47 13.89 27.38
N PRO A 787 33.43 14.21 28.17
CA PRO A 787 32.63 15.41 27.93
C PRO A 787 33.56 16.63 27.86
N THR A 788 33.41 17.44 26.81
CA THR A 788 34.39 18.47 26.45
C THR A 788 33.77 19.86 26.45
N VAL A 789 34.52 20.87 26.87
CA VAL A 789 34.12 22.29 26.85
C VAL A 789 35.22 23.14 26.23
N PHE A 790 34.86 23.87 25.18
CA PHE A 790 35.65 24.93 24.57
C PHE A 790 35.04 26.30 24.81
N THR A 791 35.88 27.28 25.13
CA THR A 791 35.52 28.70 25.23
C THR A 791 36.44 29.54 24.35
N GLY A 792 36.18 30.84 24.25
CA GLY A 792 36.97 31.73 23.39
C GLY A 792 36.84 31.38 21.90
N VAL A 793 35.72 30.76 21.52
CA VAL A 793 35.47 30.35 20.14
C VAL A 793 34.97 31.54 19.34
N GLU A 794 35.67 31.85 18.25
CA GLU A 794 35.32 32.90 17.30
C GLU A 794 34.58 32.33 16.10
N ASP A 795 33.71 33.13 15.49
CA ASP A 795 32.79 32.66 14.43
C ASP A 795 33.52 32.14 13.17
N HIS A 796 34.78 32.52 12.96
CA HIS A 796 35.57 32.09 11.82
C HIS A 796 36.17 30.68 11.98
N MET A 797 36.30 30.19 13.22
CA MET A 797 36.94 28.90 13.54
C MET A 797 36.15 27.72 12.97
N PHE A 798 36.85 26.64 12.64
CA PHE A 798 36.31 25.37 12.16
C PHE A 798 35.21 24.84 13.08
N MET A 799 35.46 24.83 14.39
CA MET A 799 34.48 24.33 15.37
C MET A 799 33.24 25.21 15.55
N ALA A 800 33.25 26.45 15.07
CA ALA A 800 32.05 27.29 15.02
C ALA A 800 31.16 26.92 13.83
N LYS A 801 31.67 26.21 12.82
CA LYS A 801 30.98 25.92 11.55
C LYS A 801 30.63 24.45 11.40
N GLU A 802 31.58 23.57 11.71
CA GLU A 802 31.45 22.13 11.47
C GLU A 802 30.74 21.42 12.63
N GLU A 803 29.93 20.44 12.28
CA GLU A 803 29.24 19.56 13.22
C GLU A 803 30.24 18.57 13.83
N SER A 804 30.33 18.51 15.17
CA SER A 804 31.15 17.50 15.85
C SER A 804 30.43 16.15 15.93
N PHE A 805 29.12 16.19 16.21
CA PHE A 805 28.27 15.03 16.49
C PHE A 805 28.77 14.18 17.68
N GLY A 806 29.37 14.83 18.67
CA GLY A 806 29.87 14.23 19.90
C GLY A 806 29.79 15.20 21.08
N PRO A 807 30.28 14.81 22.26
CA PRO A 807 30.03 15.52 23.51
C PRO A 807 30.97 16.73 23.66
N VAL A 808 30.88 17.70 22.75
CA VAL A 808 31.76 18.87 22.67
C VAL A 808 30.92 20.15 22.74
N MET A 809 30.97 20.84 23.88
CA MET A 809 30.31 22.13 24.10
C MET A 809 31.20 23.27 23.57
N VAL A 810 30.73 23.98 22.56
CA VAL A 810 31.48 25.06 21.87
C VAL A 810 30.85 26.39 22.25
N VAL A 811 31.54 27.20 23.07
CA VAL A 811 30.95 28.41 23.68
C VAL A 811 31.60 29.69 23.19
N SER A 812 30.76 30.63 22.77
CA SER A 812 31.12 32.00 22.44
C SER A 812 30.42 33.00 23.36
N LYS A 813 31.10 34.10 23.72
CA LYS A 813 30.48 35.25 24.39
C LYS A 813 29.68 36.08 23.38
N PHE A 814 28.62 36.76 23.85
CA PHE A 814 28.04 37.90 23.16
C PHE A 814 27.79 39.05 24.15
N LYS A 815 27.77 40.29 23.65
CA LYS A 815 27.71 41.49 24.50
C LYS A 815 26.37 41.61 25.20
N ASP A 816 26.40 42.14 26.42
CA ASP A 816 25.17 42.41 27.18
C ASP A 816 24.21 43.31 26.37
N GLY A 817 22.95 42.87 26.24
CA GLY A 817 21.89 43.56 25.50
C GLY A 817 21.92 43.44 23.98
N ASP A 818 22.92 42.78 23.38
CA ASP A 818 23.09 42.69 21.92
C ASP A 818 22.32 41.51 21.29
N VAL A 819 20.99 41.65 21.23
CA VAL A 819 20.09 40.61 20.70
C VAL A 819 20.28 40.39 19.20
N ASP A 820 20.31 41.47 18.39
CA ASP A 820 20.43 41.34 16.93
C ASP A 820 21.83 40.88 16.50
N GLY A 821 22.88 41.33 17.20
CA GLY A 821 24.25 40.88 16.94
C GLY A 821 24.44 39.39 17.19
N VAL A 822 23.89 38.85 18.29
CA VAL A 822 23.94 37.40 18.54
C VAL A 822 23.07 36.61 17.56
N LEU A 823 21.90 37.11 17.17
CA LEU A 823 21.05 36.48 16.15
C LEU A 823 21.76 36.35 14.81
N LYS A 824 22.44 37.41 14.36
CA LYS A 824 23.23 37.37 13.12
C LYS A 824 24.27 36.26 13.14
N ARG A 825 24.98 36.10 14.27
CA ARG A 825 26.02 35.08 14.46
C ARG A 825 25.45 33.66 14.57
N ALA A 826 24.30 33.53 15.25
CA ALA A 826 23.58 32.26 15.39
C ALA A 826 23.07 31.74 14.04
N ASN A 827 22.60 32.66 13.17
CA ASN A 827 22.13 32.34 11.82
C ASN A 827 23.25 32.22 10.78
N ASP A 828 24.48 32.63 11.11
CA ASP A 828 25.67 32.51 10.26
C ASP A 828 26.17 31.06 10.21
N THR A 829 25.35 30.23 9.58
CA THR A 829 25.58 28.81 9.31
C THR A 829 24.73 28.40 8.12
N GLU A 830 25.26 27.49 7.32
CA GLU A 830 24.55 26.86 6.20
C GLU A 830 23.49 25.85 6.68
N TYR A 831 23.55 25.44 7.95
CA TYR A 831 22.59 24.55 8.58
C TYR A 831 21.39 25.31 9.15
N GLY A 832 20.30 24.57 9.41
CA GLY A 832 19.05 25.13 9.93
C GLY A 832 18.15 24.06 10.56
N LEU A 833 18.72 23.14 11.34
CA LEU A 833 17.98 22.01 11.88
C LEU A 833 17.19 22.36 13.14
N ALA A 834 17.89 22.73 14.22
CA ALA A 834 17.30 23.15 15.48
C ALA A 834 18.00 24.40 16.03
N SER A 835 17.42 24.98 17.06
CA SER A 835 17.99 26.09 17.83
C SER A 835 17.32 26.20 19.19
N GLY A 836 17.84 27.05 20.07
CA GLY A 836 17.16 27.36 21.32
C GLY A 836 17.53 28.71 21.93
N VAL A 837 16.69 29.17 22.85
CA VAL A 837 16.87 30.41 23.60
C VAL A 837 16.45 30.25 25.06
N PHE A 838 17.32 30.64 25.99
CA PHE A 838 17.04 30.69 27.42
C PHE A 838 16.98 32.13 27.89
N THR A 839 15.80 32.55 28.34
CA THR A 839 15.51 33.91 28.84
C THR A 839 14.20 33.89 29.63
N ARG A 840 14.08 34.73 30.66
CA ARG A 840 12.79 34.96 31.34
C ARG A 840 11.94 36.05 30.67
N ASP A 841 12.54 36.85 29.79
CA ASP A 841 11.85 37.90 29.06
C ASP A 841 11.08 37.30 27.87
N ILE A 842 9.75 37.38 27.95
CA ILE A 842 8.86 36.89 26.91
C ILE A 842 9.05 37.62 25.57
N ASN A 843 9.42 38.91 25.59
CA ASN A 843 9.64 39.65 24.36
C ASN A 843 10.88 39.12 23.63
N LYS A 844 11.98 38.90 24.35
CA LYS A 844 13.18 38.27 23.80
C LYS A 844 12.89 36.86 23.32
N ALA A 845 12.19 36.06 24.11
CA ALA A 845 11.87 34.69 23.75
C ALA A 845 11.11 34.61 22.41
N MET A 846 10.04 35.40 22.27
CA MET A 846 9.24 35.44 21.04
C MET A 846 10.05 36.00 19.87
N TYR A 847 10.68 37.16 20.05
CA TYR A 847 11.47 37.80 18.99
C TYR A 847 12.60 36.90 18.49
N VAL A 848 13.42 36.35 19.39
CA VAL A 848 14.51 35.45 19.02
C VAL A 848 13.98 34.19 18.33
N SER A 849 12.84 33.65 18.76
CA SER A 849 12.25 32.48 18.10
C SER A 849 11.74 32.74 16.69
N GLU A 850 11.28 33.95 16.40
CA GLU A 850 10.87 34.37 15.06
C GLU A 850 12.06 34.63 14.13
N GLN A 851 13.20 35.06 14.69
CA GLN A 851 14.39 35.44 13.92
C GLN A 851 15.37 34.28 13.69
N LEU A 852 15.29 33.19 14.46
CA LEU A 852 16.16 32.02 14.28
C LEU A 852 15.78 31.22 13.04
N GLU A 853 16.73 31.05 12.13
CA GLU A 853 16.55 30.33 10.86
C GLU A 853 16.77 28.82 11.03
N ALA A 854 15.87 28.16 11.78
CA ALA A 854 15.93 26.73 12.06
C ALA A 854 14.55 26.07 12.05
N GLY A 855 14.51 24.78 11.71
CA GLY A 855 13.28 23.99 11.63
C GLY A 855 12.55 23.78 12.97
N THR A 856 13.27 23.90 14.08
CA THR A 856 12.75 23.82 15.46
C THR A 856 13.44 24.88 16.33
N VAL A 857 12.67 25.59 17.15
CA VAL A 857 13.19 26.50 18.19
C VAL A 857 12.70 26.06 19.57
N PHE A 858 13.62 25.79 20.48
CA PHE A 858 13.30 25.48 21.87
C PHE A 858 13.43 26.71 22.77
N VAL A 859 12.41 27.02 23.56
CA VAL A 859 12.42 28.14 24.51
C VAL A 859 12.45 27.61 25.94
N ASN A 860 13.48 27.95 26.72
CA ASN A 860 13.68 27.50 28.10
C ASN A 860 13.66 25.97 28.31
N THR A 861 13.92 25.22 27.24
CA THR A 861 14.09 23.78 27.21
C THR A 861 14.98 23.41 26.02
N TYR A 862 15.40 22.15 25.91
CA TYR A 862 16.14 21.64 24.77
C TYR A 862 15.94 20.12 24.68
N ASN A 863 16.17 19.52 23.50
CA ASN A 863 15.91 18.11 23.22
C ASN A 863 14.45 17.67 23.44
N LYS A 864 13.52 18.62 23.55
CA LYS A 864 12.12 18.32 23.83
C LYS A 864 11.36 18.06 22.53
N THR A 865 11.71 16.97 21.87
CA THR A 865 10.91 16.43 20.76
C THR A 865 9.66 15.76 21.29
N ASP A 866 8.69 15.57 20.41
CA ASP A 866 7.44 14.87 20.68
C ASP A 866 6.94 14.24 19.39
N VAL A 867 6.34 13.05 19.47
CA VAL A 867 5.87 12.32 18.29
C VAL A 867 4.80 13.07 17.50
N ALA A 868 4.09 14.02 18.14
CA ALA A 868 3.11 14.88 17.49
C ALA A 868 3.69 16.19 16.93
N SER A 869 4.92 16.55 17.27
CA SER A 869 5.57 17.77 16.78
C SER A 869 6.43 17.48 15.55
N PRO A 870 6.19 18.13 14.40
CA PRO A 870 6.97 17.87 13.19
C PRO A 870 8.44 18.26 13.40
N PHE A 871 9.33 17.45 12.85
CA PHE A 871 10.78 17.64 12.95
C PHE A 871 11.45 17.55 11.57
N GLY A 872 12.33 18.50 11.26
CA GLY A 872 13.13 18.50 10.02
C GLY A 872 13.70 19.88 9.74
N GLY A 873 14.79 19.96 8.98
CA GLY A 873 15.59 21.18 8.85
C GLY A 873 15.15 22.15 7.77
N PHE A 874 15.83 23.29 7.76
CA PHE A 874 15.88 24.30 6.69
C PHE A 874 17.31 24.35 6.09
N LYS A 875 17.50 25.18 5.06
CA LYS A 875 18.82 25.42 4.42
C LYS A 875 19.50 24.10 4.00
N GLN A 876 20.78 23.89 4.34
CA GLN A 876 21.51 22.66 4.03
C GLN A 876 21.27 21.51 5.01
N SER A 877 20.44 21.71 6.05
CA SER A 877 19.94 20.62 6.91
C SER A 877 18.83 19.81 6.24
N GLY A 878 18.47 20.14 4.99
CA GLY A 878 17.53 19.38 4.18
C GLY A 878 16.10 19.91 4.22
N PHE A 879 15.15 19.03 3.96
CA PHE A 879 13.72 19.34 3.82
C PHE A 879 12.85 18.08 3.97
N GLY A 880 11.56 18.31 4.24
CA GLY A 880 10.61 17.28 4.66
C GLY A 880 10.58 17.14 6.18
N LYS A 881 9.54 16.50 6.71
CA LYS A 881 9.36 16.31 8.15
C LYS A 881 9.23 14.83 8.50
N ASP A 882 9.86 14.45 9.60
CA ASP A 882 9.51 13.28 10.40
C ASP A 882 8.58 13.73 11.55
N LEU A 883 7.85 12.80 12.16
CA LEU A 883 6.89 13.06 13.24
C LEU A 883 5.71 13.98 12.84
N GLY A 884 4.72 14.11 13.72
CA GLY A 884 3.54 14.94 13.50
C GLY A 884 2.67 14.51 12.31
N GLU A 885 1.64 15.30 12.01
CA GLU A 885 0.80 15.09 10.82
C GLU A 885 1.59 15.34 9.53
N ASP A 886 2.50 16.32 9.53
CA ASP A 886 3.27 16.73 8.35
C ASP A 886 4.07 15.58 7.74
N ALA A 887 4.61 14.66 8.55
CA ALA A 887 5.33 13.49 8.04
C ALA A 887 4.47 12.61 7.14
N LEU A 888 3.14 12.51 7.37
CA LEU A 888 2.26 11.73 6.50
C LEU A 888 2.25 12.28 5.07
N MET A 889 2.41 13.59 4.89
CA MET A 889 2.40 14.22 3.58
C MET A 889 3.63 13.82 2.73
N GLU A 890 4.74 13.47 3.39
CA GLU A 890 5.95 12.94 2.74
C GLU A 890 5.76 11.51 2.19
N TYR A 891 4.69 10.83 2.60
CA TYR A 891 4.38 9.44 2.27
C TYR A 891 3.04 9.29 1.53
N LEU A 892 2.42 10.39 1.13
CA LEU A 892 1.15 10.43 0.40
C LEU A 892 1.30 11.19 -0.93
N LYS A 893 0.42 10.85 -1.89
CA LYS A 893 0.11 11.66 -3.07
C LYS A 893 -1.35 12.11 -3.01
N THR A 894 -1.62 13.28 -3.60
CA THR A 894 -2.96 13.85 -3.67
C THR A 894 -3.47 13.71 -5.10
N LYS A 895 -4.59 13.01 -5.29
CA LYS A 895 -5.29 12.87 -6.57
C LYS A 895 -6.54 13.75 -6.55
N ALA A 896 -6.64 14.72 -7.46
CA ALA A 896 -7.87 15.48 -7.65
C ALA A 896 -8.82 14.72 -8.60
N VAL A 897 -10.09 14.64 -8.22
CA VAL A 897 -11.18 14.06 -9.03
C VAL A 897 -12.21 15.16 -9.25
N THR A 898 -12.45 15.51 -10.51
CA THR A 898 -13.47 16.49 -10.90
C THR A 898 -14.51 15.79 -11.75
N VAL A 899 -15.76 15.94 -11.35
CA VAL A 899 -16.94 15.38 -12.03
C VAL A 899 -17.82 16.54 -12.48
N GLU A 900 -18.20 16.57 -13.74
CA GLU A 900 -19.30 17.42 -14.23
C GLU A 900 -20.60 16.63 -14.20
N TYR A 901 -21.69 17.24 -13.73
CA TYR A 901 -23.01 16.61 -13.57
C TYR A 901 -24.18 17.59 -13.72
#